data_AF-A0A7J6IKK7-F1
#
_entry.id   AF-A0A7J6IKK7-F1
#
_cell.length_a   1.000
_cell.length_b   1.000
_cell.length_c   1.000
_cell.angle_alpha   90.00
_cell.angle_beta   90.00
_cell.angle_gamma   90.00
#
_symmetry.space_group_name_H-M   'P 1'
#
loop_
_entity.id
_entity.type
_entity.pdbx_description
1 polymer ?
#
loop_
_entity_poly.entity_id
_entity_poly.type
_entity_poly.pdbx_seq_one_letter_code
_entity_poly.pdbx_strand_id
1 'polypeptide(L)'
;MSEDMTETGWMTSGSPEPRSPPASGGIKRIRQACTTCRQKKIKCSGDKPRCGNCRRSMQRCSYEPFSATSSALSGSASAAFLEMMNNSALFQRISAIESKLAELSGQPPKESCTFAGTETAFEAEPQFPNDDAADIFNLEDQVSISPSGSSRDAPTNDVDLSKLPPDTVMQSLIDTYFTHCNNQPYGYFHEETFRQKLAENSLPKCVVLAVLASSMRFSDHEYYAGVRAKATEAYAREAWLSVLADHMTAEDSPDLHVAQATNILAIIDFTSGRTSSGWLKIGLAIRIAQDLQLMREPSETLSIIEQEERRRCFWSIYLLDKLVSCGKDRHLAISDEDCSVRLPCDETTFRIGGLERNVTLHQLHDWNTDPSSARGNFPIAILAGSALGRCTRNVLHDREVDGVPPWDSRSEYASINSILLLVESRLQMDQISIDSIVETNRTEEGSIDHQVVGHVIFARTVFHLCHCLLNHPFLLRRRLRGRNGQAPSSFLLLAFQRSYDHARSLINVLHDAAAAGCHLGASFYAYSACLAGSTLSLNMHAEKHHGGQRSAEMLRATQESLSILEKMGQFWDHASKMHRRLLAFNSHAHLFTSLFNAHKSPDLGPELEAALWSMIDYGSMCRDSNLSVPSPTLVLPSETPFSVPLELGDDQGLGLADSPSMVLSNIDSTAMSFDTPSISYLFELASSGG
;
A
#
# COMPACT_ATOMS: atom_id res chain seq x y z
N MET A 1 -70.10 -9.86 -9.20
CA MET A 1 -71.05 -10.96 -9.42
C MET A 1 -70.44 -11.91 -10.44
N SER A 2 -70.63 -13.21 -10.20
CA SER A 2 -70.59 -14.38 -11.09
C SER A 2 -70.72 -14.15 -12.61
N GLU A 3 -70.30 -15.04 -13.53
CA GLU A 3 -69.58 -16.34 -13.46
C GLU A 3 -69.02 -16.71 -14.85
N ASP A 4 -68.54 -17.95 -14.98
CA ASP A 4 -67.77 -18.57 -16.09
C ASP A 4 -68.66 -19.21 -17.22
N MET A 5 -68.02 -19.95 -18.15
CA MET A 5 -68.58 -20.91 -19.16
C MET A 5 -69.12 -20.31 -20.50
N THR A 6 -68.66 -20.65 -21.72
CA THR A 6 -68.63 -21.93 -22.52
C THR A 6 -70.02 -22.40 -23.01
N GLU A 7 -70.28 -23.03 -24.18
CA GLU A 7 -69.46 -23.71 -25.21
C GLU A 7 -70.25 -24.01 -26.55
N THR A 8 -69.60 -24.70 -27.52
CA THR A 8 -70.13 -25.43 -28.72
C THR A 8 -70.60 -24.62 -29.96
N GLY A 9 -70.35 -25.02 -31.23
CA GLY A 9 -69.62 -26.14 -31.89
C GLY A 9 -69.36 -25.78 -33.39
N TRP A 10 -69.16 -26.65 -34.42
CA TRP A 10 -69.20 -28.12 -34.59
C TRP A 10 -68.29 -28.61 -35.77
N MET A 11 -67.81 -29.86 -35.66
CA MET A 11 -67.30 -30.88 -36.63
C MET A 11 -67.08 -30.63 -38.15
N THR A 12 -65.97 -31.14 -38.70
CA THR A 12 -65.86 -32.41 -39.50
C THR A 12 -64.42 -32.68 -39.99
N SER A 13 -64.10 -33.90 -40.47
CA SER A 13 -62.72 -34.39 -40.70
C SER A 13 -62.50 -35.10 -42.06
N GLY A 14 -61.26 -35.02 -42.61
CA GLY A 14 -60.76 -35.96 -43.64
C GLY A 14 -59.96 -35.38 -44.83
N SER A 15 -58.62 -35.46 -44.78
CA SER A 15 -57.56 -35.62 -45.83
C SER A 15 -57.81 -35.22 -47.32
N PRO A 16 -56.81 -34.70 -48.10
CA PRO A 16 -55.39 -35.11 -48.09
C PRO A 16 -54.30 -34.02 -48.33
N GLU A 17 -53.02 -34.38 -48.18
CA GLU A 17 -51.85 -33.54 -48.54
C GLU A 17 -51.47 -33.58 -50.03
N PRO A 18 -51.07 -32.43 -50.63
CA PRO A 18 -50.24 -32.39 -51.83
C PRO A 18 -48.90 -31.63 -51.64
N ARG A 19 -47.80 -32.37 -51.88
CA ARG A 19 -46.38 -32.00 -52.11
C ARG A 19 -46.00 -30.50 -52.12
N SER A 20 -45.02 -30.15 -51.28
CA SER A 20 -44.25 -28.89 -51.30
C SER A 20 -42.95 -28.97 -52.16
N PRO A 21 -42.38 -27.81 -52.59
CA PRO A 21 -41.27 -27.76 -53.58
C PRO A 21 -39.87 -28.01 -52.97
N PRO A 22 -38.82 -28.20 -53.79
CA PRO A 22 -37.49 -28.60 -53.31
C PRO A 22 -36.77 -27.47 -52.57
N ALA A 23 -36.24 -27.79 -51.39
CA ALA A 23 -35.46 -26.85 -50.58
C ALA A 23 -34.08 -26.55 -51.19
N SER A 24 -33.78 -25.27 -51.35
CA SER A 24 -32.48 -24.76 -51.82
C SER A 24 -31.34 -25.08 -50.85
N GLY A 25 -30.20 -25.50 -51.38
CA GLY A 25 -29.06 -25.96 -50.60
C GLY A 25 -28.28 -24.83 -49.91
N GLY A 26 -28.61 -24.54 -48.64
CA GLY A 26 -27.80 -23.70 -47.76
C GLY A 26 -26.71 -24.48 -47.03
N ILE A 27 -25.45 -24.06 -47.14
CA ILE A 27 -24.31 -24.71 -46.45
C ILE A 27 -24.36 -24.39 -44.96
N LYS A 28 -24.83 -25.34 -44.13
CA LYS A 28 -24.74 -25.23 -42.67
C LYS A 28 -23.28 -25.34 -42.21
N ARG A 29 -22.76 -24.31 -41.54
CA ARG A 29 -21.47 -24.36 -40.83
C ARG A 29 -21.59 -25.32 -39.65
N ILE A 30 -20.78 -26.39 -39.65
CA ILE A 30 -20.84 -27.44 -38.62
C ILE A 30 -19.85 -27.12 -37.48
N ARG A 31 -20.30 -27.22 -36.22
CA ARG A 31 -19.44 -26.94 -35.05
C ARG A 31 -18.40 -28.02 -34.77
N GLN A 32 -18.62 -29.26 -35.22
CA GLN A 32 -17.73 -30.41 -34.99
C GLN A 32 -17.77 -31.35 -36.19
N ALA A 33 -16.61 -31.80 -36.67
CA ALA A 33 -16.50 -32.88 -37.65
C ALA A 33 -16.48 -34.25 -36.96
N CYS A 34 -17.03 -35.30 -37.61
CA CYS A 34 -16.96 -36.65 -37.08
C CYS A 34 -15.51 -37.17 -37.00
N THR A 35 -15.25 -38.09 -36.07
CA THR A 35 -13.94 -38.70 -35.79
C THR A 35 -13.20 -39.14 -37.06
N THR A 36 -13.87 -39.90 -37.92
CA THR A 36 -13.29 -40.45 -39.16
C THR A 36 -12.92 -39.39 -40.19
N CYS A 37 -13.73 -38.32 -40.34
CA CYS A 37 -13.38 -37.23 -41.24
C CYS A 37 -12.25 -36.36 -40.66
N ARG A 38 -12.17 -36.24 -39.33
CA ARG A 38 -11.08 -35.55 -38.62
C ARG A 38 -9.76 -36.31 -38.78
N GLN A 39 -9.74 -37.63 -38.55
CA GLN A 39 -8.58 -38.50 -38.78
C GLN A 39 -8.10 -38.45 -40.24
N LYS A 40 -9.03 -38.54 -41.21
CA LYS A 40 -8.70 -38.45 -42.64
C LYS A 40 -8.44 -37.02 -43.16
N LYS A 41 -8.49 -35.99 -42.30
CA LYS A 41 -8.31 -34.56 -42.63
C LYS A 41 -9.16 -34.08 -43.84
N ILE A 42 -10.41 -34.56 -43.94
CA ILE A 42 -11.33 -34.25 -45.05
C ILE A 42 -12.63 -33.59 -44.56
N LYS A 43 -13.25 -32.79 -45.43
CA LYS A 43 -14.44 -31.98 -45.10
C LYS A 43 -15.64 -32.88 -44.72
N CYS A 44 -16.06 -32.79 -43.46
CA CYS A 44 -17.27 -33.43 -42.97
C CYS A 44 -18.50 -32.58 -43.36
N SER A 45 -19.62 -33.22 -43.72
CA SER A 45 -20.89 -32.53 -44.00
C SER A 45 -21.78 -32.35 -42.77
N GLY A 46 -21.46 -32.98 -41.64
CA GLY A 46 -22.17 -32.82 -40.37
C GLY A 46 -23.53 -33.54 -40.24
N ASP A 47 -24.02 -34.17 -41.30
CA ASP A 47 -25.30 -34.89 -41.26
C ASP A 47 -25.28 -36.00 -40.19
N LYS A 48 -26.39 -36.13 -39.46
CA LYS A 48 -26.64 -37.21 -38.49
C LYS A 48 -27.72 -38.15 -39.05
N PRO A 49 -27.65 -39.48 -38.81
CA PRO A 49 -26.67 -40.18 -37.97
C PRO A 49 -25.30 -40.44 -38.62
N ARG A 50 -25.16 -40.28 -39.95
CA ARG A 50 -23.88 -40.45 -40.67
C ARG A 50 -23.68 -39.30 -41.66
N CYS A 51 -22.51 -38.65 -41.64
CA CYS A 51 -22.19 -37.61 -42.61
C CYS A 51 -22.09 -38.20 -44.03
N GLY A 52 -22.40 -37.41 -45.05
CA GLY A 52 -22.40 -37.82 -46.46
C GLY A 52 -21.07 -38.40 -46.96
N ASN A 53 -19.94 -38.02 -46.35
CA ASN A 53 -18.62 -38.56 -46.69
C ASN A 53 -18.37 -39.97 -46.09
N CYS A 54 -18.69 -40.18 -44.80
CA CYS A 54 -18.65 -41.52 -44.19
C CYS A 54 -19.72 -42.45 -44.78
N ARG A 55 -20.87 -41.90 -45.23
CA ARG A 55 -21.90 -42.66 -45.95
C ARG A 55 -21.38 -43.19 -47.29
N ARG A 56 -20.76 -42.35 -48.12
CA ARG A 56 -20.18 -42.75 -49.43
C ARG A 56 -19.02 -43.74 -49.31
N SER A 57 -18.15 -43.55 -48.31
CA SER A 57 -16.98 -44.43 -48.08
C SER A 57 -17.31 -45.69 -47.26
N MET A 58 -18.59 -45.92 -46.95
CA MET A 58 -19.09 -46.99 -46.06
C MET A 58 -18.40 -47.10 -44.69
N GLN A 59 -17.74 -46.05 -44.22
CA GLN A 59 -17.06 -46.03 -42.92
C GLN A 59 -18.03 -45.78 -41.76
N ARG A 60 -17.69 -46.29 -40.56
CA ARG A 60 -18.33 -45.91 -39.30
C ARG A 60 -18.21 -44.39 -39.12
N CYS A 61 -19.19 -43.77 -38.48
CA CYS A 61 -19.24 -42.32 -38.27
C CYS A 61 -19.65 -42.05 -36.82
N SER A 62 -18.72 -41.60 -35.98
CA SER A 62 -19.02 -41.19 -34.60
C SER A 62 -18.74 -39.70 -34.39
N TYR A 63 -19.52 -39.11 -33.49
CA TYR A 63 -19.26 -37.80 -32.91
C TYR A 63 -19.14 -38.01 -31.41
N GLU A 64 -17.93 -37.83 -30.88
CA GLU A 64 -17.67 -37.96 -29.44
C GLU A 64 -18.09 -36.68 -28.71
N PRO A 65 -18.61 -36.79 -27.47
CA PRO A 65 -18.88 -35.63 -26.64
C PRO A 65 -17.58 -34.89 -26.31
N PHE A 66 -17.67 -33.56 -26.20
CA PHE A 66 -16.52 -32.65 -26.15
C PHE A 66 -15.51 -32.98 -25.03
N SER A 67 -15.98 -33.52 -23.90
CA SER A 67 -15.17 -33.94 -22.76
C SER A 67 -14.20 -35.11 -23.03
N ALA A 68 -14.50 -35.98 -23.99
CA ALA A 68 -13.69 -37.19 -24.25
C ALA A 68 -12.44 -36.93 -25.12
N THR A 69 -12.33 -35.75 -25.74
CA THR A 69 -11.27 -35.45 -26.74
C THR A 69 -10.02 -34.78 -26.17
N SER A 70 -9.96 -34.53 -24.86
CA SER A 70 -8.77 -34.00 -24.16
C SER A 70 -7.89 -35.12 -23.58
N SER A 71 -8.49 -36.25 -23.22
CA SER A 71 -7.89 -37.28 -22.36
C SER A 71 -6.84 -38.19 -23.03
N ALA A 72 -6.68 -38.10 -24.35
CA ALA A 72 -5.92 -39.09 -25.15
C ALA A 72 -4.46 -38.68 -25.48
N LEU A 73 -3.97 -37.55 -24.96
CA LEU A 73 -2.59 -37.08 -25.22
C LEU A 73 -1.76 -36.77 -23.96
N SER A 74 -2.28 -37.05 -22.76
CA SER A 74 -1.69 -36.61 -21.48
C SER A 74 -1.19 -37.74 -20.58
N GLY A 75 -0.84 -38.89 -21.17
CA GLY A 75 -0.54 -40.14 -20.45
C GLY A 75 0.71 -40.17 -19.56
N SER A 76 1.60 -39.17 -19.62
CA SER A 76 2.77 -39.08 -18.74
C SER A 76 2.94 -37.72 -18.02
N ALA A 77 2.07 -36.74 -18.28
CA ALA A 77 2.16 -35.41 -17.66
C ALA A 77 1.47 -35.33 -16.29
N SER A 78 0.48 -36.19 -16.03
CA SER A 78 -0.31 -36.14 -14.78
C SER A 78 0.51 -36.45 -13.52
N ALA A 79 1.41 -37.43 -13.59
CA ALA A 79 2.29 -37.77 -12.47
C ALA A 79 3.27 -36.63 -12.16
N ALA A 80 3.96 -36.11 -13.18
CA ALA A 80 4.91 -35.01 -13.02
C ALA A 80 4.25 -33.70 -12.53
N PHE A 81 2.99 -33.44 -12.88
CA PHE A 81 2.27 -32.26 -12.41
C PHE A 81 1.90 -32.36 -10.91
N LEU A 82 1.45 -33.54 -10.46
CA LEU A 82 1.25 -33.83 -9.03
C LEU A 82 2.57 -33.77 -8.25
N GLU A 83 3.67 -34.27 -8.83
CA GLU A 83 5.02 -34.23 -8.25
C GLU A 83 5.62 -32.80 -8.22
N MET A 84 5.15 -31.91 -9.09
CA MET A 84 5.48 -30.48 -9.09
C MET A 84 4.68 -29.70 -8.02
N MET A 85 3.41 -30.05 -7.76
CA MET A 85 2.61 -29.45 -6.68
C MET A 85 2.97 -29.99 -5.28
N ASN A 86 3.45 -31.23 -5.16
CA ASN A 86 3.96 -31.76 -3.87
C ASN A 86 5.40 -31.31 -3.55
N ASN A 87 6.03 -30.53 -4.43
CA ASN A 87 7.41 -30.13 -4.26
C ASN A 87 7.52 -28.91 -3.32
N SER A 88 7.49 -29.15 -2.01
CA SER A 88 7.70 -28.11 -0.98
C SER A 88 9.01 -27.34 -1.20
N ALA A 89 10.05 -27.99 -1.70
CA ALA A 89 11.31 -27.37 -2.12
C ALA A 89 11.15 -26.40 -3.31
N LEU A 90 10.19 -26.62 -4.22
CA LEU A 90 9.87 -25.68 -5.30
C LEU A 90 9.15 -24.45 -4.76
N PHE A 91 8.16 -24.61 -3.86
CA PHE A 91 7.49 -23.46 -3.22
C PHE A 91 8.45 -22.66 -2.34
N GLN A 92 9.35 -23.32 -1.60
CA GLN A 92 10.44 -22.66 -0.87
C GLN A 92 11.38 -21.90 -1.83
N ARG A 93 11.72 -22.49 -2.98
CA ARG A 93 12.51 -21.81 -4.03
C ARG A 93 11.76 -20.63 -4.65
N ILE A 94 10.46 -20.73 -4.93
CA ILE A 94 9.65 -19.63 -5.45
C ILE A 94 9.61 -18.49 -4.43
N SER A 95 9.34 -18.77 -3.16
CA SER A 95 9.34 -17.75 -2.10
C SER A 95 10.73 -17.12 -1.88
N ALA A 96 11.81 -17.91 -1.96
CA ALA A 96 13.18 -17.38 -1.91
C ALA A 96 13.53 -16.54 -3.15
N ILE A 97 13.05 -16.92 -4.34
CA ILE A 97 13.20 -16.15 -5.58
C ILE A 97 12.38 -14.87 -5.52
N GLU A 98 11.16 -14.88 -4.96
CA GLU A 98 10.35 -13.68 -4.73
C GLU A 98 11.02 -12.72 -3.75
N SER A 99 11.62 -13.24 -2.66
CA SER A 99 12.42 -12.43 -1.73
C SER A 99 13.62 -11.79 -2.45
N LYS A 100 14.37 -12.59 -3.22
CA LYS A 100 15.55 -12.12 -3.95
C LYS A 100 15.23 -11.20 -5.12
N LEU A 101 14.06 -11.35 -5.74
CA LEU A 101 13.53 -10.41 -6.75
C LEU A 101 13.05 -9.11 -6.09
N ALA A 102 12.49 -9.16 -4.87
CA ALA A 102 12.17 -7.95 -4.12
C ALA A 102 13.44 -7.15 -3.81
N GLU A 103 14.52 -7.81 -3.35
CA GLU A 103 15.86 -7.23 -3.16
C GLU A 103 16.43 -6.63 -4.46
N LEU A 104 16.45 -7.39 -5.55
CA LEU A 104 17.02 -6.94 -6.83
C LEU A 104 16.21 -5.82 -7.51
N SER A 105 14.88 -5.79 -7.32
CA SER A 105 14.02 -4.70 -7.81
C SER A 105 14.23 -3.36 -7.09
N GLY A 106 15.10 -3.31 -6.08
CA GLY A 106 15.52 -2.09 -5.38
C GLY A 106 16.65 -1.32 -6.05
N GLN A 107 17.30 -1.85 -7.09
CA GLN A 107 18.39 -1.16 -7.79
C GLN A 107 17.85 -0.34 -8.99
N PRO A 108 18.34 0.90 -9.20
CA PRO A 108 18.02 1.64 -10.42
C PRO A 108 18.61 0.95 -11.66
N PRO A 109 17.99 1.09 -12.83
CA PRO A 109 18.54 0.54 -14.07
C PRO A 109 19.89 1.22 -14.37
N LYS A 110 20.97 0.43 -14.50
CA LYS A 110 22.23 0.93 -15.03
C LYS A 110 22.06 1.22 -16.52
N GLU A 111 22.12 2.50 -16.90
CA GLU A 111 21.98 2.90 -18.30
C GLU A 111 23.20 2.49 -19.14
N SER A 112 22.89 1.96 -20.32
CA SER A 112 23.73 1.91 -21.53
C SER A 112 25.13 1.27 -21.46
N CYS A 113 25.27 0.12 -22.11
CA CYS A 113 26.43 -0.08 -22.99
C CYS A 113 26.04 0.37 -24.41
N THR A 114 26.87 1.23 -24.99
CA THR A 114 26.72 1.73 -26.37
C THR A 114 26.98 0.61 -27.38
N PHE A 115 26.10 0.47 -28.37
CA PHE A 115 26.31 -0.44 -29.50
C PHE A 115 26.66 0.34 -30.76
N ALA A 116 27.95 0.41 -31.09
CA ALA A 116 28.41 0.78 -32.42
C ALA A 116 28.51 -0.51 -33.24
N GLY A 117 27.78 -0.59 -34.35
CA GLY A 117 27.68 -1.82 -35.13
C GLY A 117 28.82 -2.00 -36.14
N THR A 118 29.12 -3.26 -36.44
CA THR A 118 29.65 -3.69 -37.74
C THR A 118 29.19 -5.12 -38.03
N GLU A 119 28.72 -5.35 -39.25
CA GLU A 119 28.28 -6.66 -39.71
C GLU A 119 29.47 -7.55 -40.12
N THR A 120 29.40 -8.85 -39.79
CA THR A 120 29.73 -9.95 -40.73
C THR A 120 29.15 -11.25 -40.19
N ALA A 121 28.59 -12.07 -41.09
CA ALA A 121 28.00 -13.36 -40.73
C ALA A 121 29.03 -14.50 -40.78
N PHE A 122 28.90 -15.49 -39.89
CA PHE A 122 29.24 -16.88 -40.19
C PHE A 122 28.45 -17.85 -39.31
N GLU A 123 28.18 -19.04 -39.84
CA GLU A 123 27.39 -20.10 -39.20
C GLU A 123 28.26 -20.97 -38.27
N ALA A 124 27.78 -21.27 -37.05
CA ALA A 124 28.17 -22.47 -36.28
C ALA A 124 27.21 -22.70 -35.09
N GLU A 125 26.69 -23.92 -34.92
CA GLU A 125 26.11 -24.36 -33.65
C GLU A 125 27.21 -24.62 -32.62
N PRO A 126 27.07 -24.18 -31.35
CA PRO A 126 27.89 -24.68 -30.25
C PRO A 126 27.28 -25.97 -29.69
N GLN A 127 27.99 -27.08 -29.83
CA GLN A 127 27.69 -28.34 -29.15
C GLN A 127 27.91 -28.18 -27.63
N PHE A 128 27.00 -28.72 -26.81
CA PHE A 128 27.21 -28.84 -25.37
C PHE A 128 28.20 -29.98 -25.06
N PRO A 129 29.30 -29.73 -24.34
CA PRO A 129 30.07 -30.79 -23.70
C PRO A 129 29.40 -31.14 -22.36
N ASN A 130 29.01 -32.39 -22.19
CA ASN A 130 29.01 -32.99 -20.85
C ASN A 130 30.48 -33.27 -20.48
N ASP A 131 30.91 -32.86 -19.29
CA ASP A 131 31.31 -33.80 -18.23
C ASP A 131 31.78 -33.04 -16.98
N ASP A 132 31.44 -33.62 -15.83
CA ASP A 132 32.09 -33.58 -14.51
C ASP A 132 32.86 -32.32 -14.04
N ALA A 133 32.28 -31.64 -13.05
CA ALA A 133 33.02 -30.91 -12.02
C ALA A 133 32.27 -30.95 -10.68
N ALA A 134 32.57 -31.98 -9.88
CA ALA A 134 32.52 -31.84 -8.42
C ALA A 134 33.69 -30.96 -7.95
N ASP A 135 33.63 -30.53 -6.69
CA ASP A 135 34.63 -29.69 -6.00
C ASP A 135 34.78 -28.24 -6.54
N ILE A 136 34.22 -27.29 -5.79
CA ILE A 136 34.87 -26.08 -5.24
C ILE A 136 33.90 -25.45 -4.22
N PHE A 137 34.06 -25.86 -2.97
CA PHE A 137 33.57 -25.14 -1.78
C PHE A 137 34.56 -25.40 -0.65
N ASN A 138 35.70 -24.70 -0.68
CA ASN A 138 36.58 -24.60 0.48
C ASN A 138 37.56 -23.43 0.34
N LEU A 139 37.30 -22.35 1.08
CA LEU A 139 38.25 -21.29 1.43
C LEU A 139 37.59 -20.36 2.46
N GLU A 140 37.41 -20.87 3.67
CA GLU A 140 37.41 -20.02 4.86
C GLU A 140 38.86 -19.57 5.09
N ASP A 141 39.11 -18.25 5.13
CA ASP A 141 40.44 -17.73 5.47
C ASP A 141 40.45 -17.21 6.91
N GLN A 142 41.40 -17.69 7.70
CA GLN A 142 41.40 -17.53 9.15
C GLN A 142 42.15 -16.25 9.56
N VAL A 143 41.52 -15.41 10.38
CA VAL A 143 42.23 -14.37 11.15
C VAL A 143 41.96 -14.58 12.64
N SER A 144 42.91 -15.23 13.29
CA SER A 144 42.86 -15.60 14.71
C SER A 144 43.25 -14.41 15.60
N ILE A 145 42.29 -13.81 16.30
CA ILE A 145 42.55 -12.93 17.44
C ILE A 145 41.72 -13.41 18.63
N SER A 146 42.39 -13.99 19.62
CA SER A 146 41.77 -14.44 20.87
C SER A 146 41.67 -13.30 21.89
N PRO A 147 40.49 -13.07 22.49
CA PRO A 147 40.39 -12.52 23.84
C PRO A 147 39.88 -13.60 24.79
N SER A 148 40.76 -14.06 25.67
CA SER A 148 40.35 -14.82 26.86
C SER A 148 39.57 -13.90 27.80
N GLY A 149 38.24 -14.04 27.83
CA GLY A 149 37.36 -13.28 28.70
C GLY A 149 36.04 -14.04 28.93
N SER A 150 35.81 -14.49 30.16
CA SER A 150 34.60 -15.25 30.52
C SER A 150 33.39 -14.32 30.66
N SER A 151 32.68 -14.05 29.56
CA SER A 151 31.31 -13.55 29.60
C SER A 151 30.34 -14.73 29.69
N ARG A 152 29.38 -14.65 30.62
CA ARG A 152 28.30 -15.65 30.74
C ARG A 152 27.39 -15.56 29.52
N ASP A 153 27.27 -16.64 28.75
CA ASP A 153 26.23 -16.76 27.74
C ASP A 153 24.85 -16.66 28.42
N ALA A 154 24.02 -15.74 27.94
CA ALA A 154 22.60 -15.75 28.25
C ALA A 154 21.97 -16.96 27.54
N PRO A 155 21.00 -17.66 28.16
CA PRO A 155 20.37 -18.81 27.54
C PRO A 155 19.57 -18.34 26.31
N THR A 156 20.08 -18.65 25.12
CA THR A 156 19.28 -18.56 23.89
C THR A 156 18.21 -19.64 23.96
N ASN A 157 16.97 -19.26 24.28
CA ASN A 157 15.82 -20.15 24.17
C ASN A 157 15.72 -20.65 22.72
N ASP A 158 16.06 -21.92 22.50
CA ASP A 158 16.02 -22.56 21.19
C ASP A 158 14.57 -22.93 20.85
N VAL A 159 13.82 -21.93 20.41
CA VAL A 159 12.39 -22.06 20.10
C VAL A 159 12.20 -22.70 18.73
N ASP A 160 11.56 -23.87 18.70
CA ASP A 160 11.17 -24.53 17.46
C ASP A 160 10.00 -23.81 16.78
N LEU A 161 10.34 -22.82 15.95
CA LEU A 161 9.39 -22.02 15.16
C LEU A 161 8.67 -22.80 14.05
N SER A 162 8.93 -24.10 13.87
CA SER A 162 8.15 -24.96 12.97
C SER A 162 6.83 -25.45 13.59
N LYS A 163 6.67 -25.29 14.91
CA LYS A 163 5.50 -25.74 15.67
C LYS A 163 4.68 -24.55 16.20
N LEU A 164 3.40 -24.82 16.46
CA LEU A 164 2.57 -23.94 17.28
C LEU A 164 3.13 -23.90 18.72
N PRO A 165 3.08 -22.75 19.40
CA PRO A 165 3.57 -22.63 20.76
C PRO A 165 2.61 -23.29 21.77
N PRO A 166 3.03 -23.47 23.04
CA PRO A 166 2.15 -23.97 24.09
C PRO A 166 0.90 -23.09 24.26
N ASP A 167 -0.23 -23.71 24.64
CA ASP A 167 -1.54 -23.05 24.68
C ASP A 167 -1.57 -21.74 25.48
N THR A 168 -0.83 -21.66 26.59
CA THR A 168 -0.72 -20.44 27.42
C THR A 168 -0.09 -19.28 26.65
N VAL A 169 0.95 -19.55 25.87
CA VAL A 169 1.62 -18.58 25.00
C VAL A 169 0.73 -18.20 23.83
N MET A 170 0.02 -19.18 23.25
CA MET A 170 -0.94 -18.96 22.16
C MET A 170 -2.08 -18.03 22.59
N GLN A 171 -2.71 -18.28 23.76
CA GLN A 171 -3.76 -17.39 24.29
C GLN A 171 -3.24 -15.98 24.55
N SER A 172 -2.06 -15.84 25.17
CA SER A 172 -1.43 -14.51 25.38
C SER A 172 -1.21 -13.75 24.07
N LEU A 173 -0.82 -14.43 22.98
CA LEU A 173 -0.68 -13.82 21.66
C LEU A 173 -2.04 -13.45 21.02
N ILE A 174 -3.12 -14.14 21.35
CA ILE A 174 -4.48 -13.83 20.88
C ILE A 174 -5.04 -12.62 21.65
N ASP A 175 -4.82 -12.56 22.96
CA ASP A 175 -5.13 -11.39 23.79
C ASP A 175 -4.41 -10.15 23.25
N THR A 176 -3.12 -10.32 22.91
CA THR A 176 -2.30 -9.30 22.24
C THR A 176 -2.89 -8.87 20.89
N TYR A 177 -3.43 -9.80 20.10
CA TYR A 177 -4.09 -9.50 18.82
C TYR A 177 -5.36 -8.65 19.00
N PHE A 178 -6.28 -9.06 19.88
CA PHE A 178 -7.53 -8.32 20.10
C PHE A 178 -7.29 -6.97 20.80
N THR A 179 -6.22 -6.83 21.57
CA THR A 179 -5.83 -5.56 22.21
C THR A 179 -5.16 -4.57 21.25
N HIS A 180 -4.26 -5.04 20.37
CA HIS A 180 -3.38 -4.14 19.59
C HIS A 180 -3.56 -4.18 18.06
N CYS A 181 -4.15 -5.24 17.50
CA CYS A 181 -4.27 -5.44 16.05
C CYS A 181 -5.71 -5.29 15.53
N ASN A 182 -6.70 -5.88 16.23
CA ASN A 182 -8.09 -5.83 15.82
C ASN A 182 -8.61 -4.38 15.84
N ASN A 183 -9.34 -3.98 14.80
CA ASN A 183 -9.87 -2.63 14.61
C ASN A 183 -8.79 -1.51 14.54
N GLN A 184 -7.53 -1.82 14.17
CA GLN A 184 -6.44 -0.84 14.05
C GLN A 184 -5.84 -0.69 12.63
N PRO A 185 -6.59 -0.27 11.59
CA PRO A 185 -8.04 -0.01 11.52
C PRO A 185 -8.83 -1.21 10.96
N TYR A 186 -8.23 -2.41 10.91
CA TYR A 186 -8.82 -3.57 10.24
C TYR A 186 -9.56 -4.47 11.24
N GLY A 187 -10.88 -4.62 11.07
CA GLY A 187 -11.70 -5.58 11.81
C GLY A 187 -12.01 -6.82 10.95
N TYR A 188 -11.97 -8.02 11.56
CA TYR A 188 -12.23 -9.28 10.84
C TYR A 188 -13.08 -10.28 11.60
N PHE A 189 -12.83 -10.45 12.91
CA PHE A 189 -13.32 -11.58 13.69
C PHE A 189 -14.18 -11.11 14.86
N HIS A 190 -15.23 -11.88 15.18
CA HIS A 190 -15.93 -11.76 16.45
C HIS A 190 -15.16 -12.51 17.52
N GLU A 191 -14.69 -11.81 18.56
CA GLU A 191 -13.69 -12.35 19.50
C GLU A 191 -14.16 -13.62 20.24
N GLU A 192 -15.38 -13.63 20.78
CA GLU A 192 -15.94 -14.78 21.48
C GLU A 192 -16.03 -16.01 20.56
N THR A 193 -16.53 -15.81 19.34
CA THR A 193 -16.67 -16.87 18.34
C THR A 193 -15.32 -17.37 17.82
N PHE A 194 -14.33 -16.47 17.70
CA PHE A 194 -12.96 -16.84 17.36
C PHE A 194 -12.35 -17.72 18.45
N ARG A 195 -12.46 -17.32 19.72
CA ARG A 195 -11.93 -18.08 20.87
C ARG A 195 -12.64 -19.43 21.04
N GLN A 196 -13.96 -19.49 20.81
CA GLN A 196 -14.72 -20.74 20.78
C GLN A 196 -14.20 -21.68 19.69
N LYS A 197 -14.16 -21.23 18.42
CA LYS A 197 -13.68 -22.05 17.30
C LYS A 197 -12.23 -22.51 17.50
N LEU A 198 -11.39 -21.70 18.15
CA LEU A 198 -10.02 -22.11 18.50
C LEU A 198 -10.00 -23.25 19.52
N ALA A 199 -10.78 -23.14 20.61
CA ALA A 199 -10.87 -24.19 21.63
C ALA A 199 -11.44 -25.51 21.07
N GLU A 200 -12.34 -25.42 20.09
CA GLU A 200 -12.88 -26.54 19.33
C GLU A 200 -11.92 -27.09 18.26
N ASN A 201 -10.75 -26.46 18.05
CA ASN A 201 -9.80 -26.76 16.96
C ASN A 201 -10.43 -26.71 15.56
N SER A 202 -11.41 -25.83 15.35
CA SER A 202 -12.14 -25.67 14.08
C SER A 202 -11.68 -24.47 13.23
N LEU A 203 -10.75 -23.64 13.72
CA LEU A 203 -10.13 -22.57 12.94
C LEU A 203 -9.07 -23.10 11.94
N PRO A 204 -9.05 -22.61 10.68
CA PRO A 204 -7.98 -22.93 9.73
C PRO A 204 -6.59 -22.51 10.22
N LYS A 205 -5.59 -23.37 9.97
CA LYS A 205 -4.19 -23.15 10.36
C LYS A 205 -3.64 -21.81 9.85
N CYS A 206 -4.00 -21.43 8.62
CA CYS A 206 -3.60 -20.16 8.01
C CYS A 206 -4.07 -18.92 8.81
N VAL A 207 -5.27 -18.93 9.38
CA VAL A 207 -5.81 -17.83 10.21
C VAL A 207 -5.07 -17.75 11.54
N VAL A 208 -4.93 -18.87 12.24
CA VAL A 208 -4.25 -18.92 13.54
C VAL A 208 -2.83 -18.37 13.41
N LEU A 209 -2.06 -18.86 12.44
CA LEU A 209 -0.69 -18.41 12.22
C LEU A 209 -0.59 -16.94 11.76
N ALA A 210 -1.52 -16.45 10.94
CA ALA A 210 -1.55 -15.05 10.54
C ALA A 210 -1.86 -14.11 11.74
N VAL A 211 -2.77 -14.52 12.63
CA VAL A 211 -3.08 -13.82 13.88
C VAL A 211 -1.86 -13.77 14.81
N LEU A 212 -1.22 -14.91 15.06
CA LEU A 212 0.00 -14.99 15.90
C LEU A 212 1.16 -14.17 15.31
N ALA A 213 1.34 -14.18 13.99
CA ALA A 213 2.37 -13.37 13.31
C ALA A 213 2.08 -11.87 13.41
N SER A 214 0.80 -11.46 13.35
CA SER A 214 0.41 -10.06 13.47
C SER A 214 0.67 -9.51 14.88
N SER A 215 0.34 -10.27 15.93
CA SER A 215 0.46 -9.83 17.33
C SER A 215 1.86 -9.96 17.93
N MET A 216 2.72 -10.82 17.39
CA MET A 216 4.09 -11.08 17.86
C MET A 216 4.92 -9.82 18.18
N ARG A 217 4.75 -8.74 17.39
CA ARG A 217 5.47 -7.46 17.56
C ARG A 217 5.07 -6.66 18.80
N PHE A 218 3.87 -6.92 19.33
CA PHE A 218 3.31 -6.27 20.52
C PHE A 218 3.36 -7.17 21.75
N SER A 219 3.86 -8.40 21.61
CA SER A 219 3.89 -9.37 22.71
C SER A 219 5.15 -9.21 23.55
N ASP A 220 4.98 -9.08 24.87
CA ASP A 220 6.08 -9.11 25.83
C ASP A 220 6.35 -10.48 26.45
N HIS A 221 5.77 -11.54 25.88
CA HIS A 221 5.92 -12.89 26.40
C HIS A 221 7.37 -13.41 26.28
N GLU A 222 7.97 -13.82 27.41
CA GLU A 222 9.39 -14.22 27.52
C GLU A 222 9.80 -15.34 26.56
N TYR A 223 8.88 -16.27 26.26
CA TYR A 223 9.07 -17.35 25.27
C TYR A 223 9.66 -16.87 23.93
N TYR A 224 9.34 -15.66 23.45
CA TYR A 224 9.88 -15.10 22.20
C TYR A 224 10.93 -14.00 22.40
N ALA A 225 11.47 -13.83 23.62
CA ALA A 225 12.52 -12.85 23.89
C ALA A 225 13.72 -13.02 22.93
N GLY A 226 14.16 -11.93 22.29
CA GLY A 226 15.23 -11.94 21.31
C GLY A 226 14.89 -12.57 19.94
N VAL A 227 13.76 -13.28 19.78
CA VAL A 227 13.40 -13.98 18.54
C VAL A 227 12.08 -13.51 17.89
N ARG A 228 11.36 -12.53 18.47
CA ARG A 228 10.06 -12.00 17.98
C ARG A 228 10.01 -11.75 16.47
N ALA A 229 11.05 -11.14 15.88
CA ALA A 229 11.11 -10.87 14.43
C ALA A 229 11.19 -12.17 13.59
N LYS A 230 12.02 -13.13 14.00
CA LYS A 230 12.13 -14.45 13.34
C LYS A 230 10.83 -15.25 13.48
N ALA A 231 10.18 -15.18 14.63
CA ALA A 231 8.89 -15.82 14.88
C ALA A 231 7.77 -15.22 14.02
N THR A 232 7.73 -13.90 13.88
CA THR A 232 6.81 -13.18 12.98
C THR A 232 6.94 -13.68 11.54
N GLU A 233 8.18 -13.77 11.04
CA GLU A 233 8.45 -14.25 9.68
C GLU A 233 8.13 -15.74 9.50
N ALA A 234 8.49 -16.58 10.47
CA ALA A 234 8.20 -18.02 10.44
C ALA A 234 6.69 -18.31 10.37
N TYR A 235 5.90 -17.67 11.24
CA TYR A 235 4.45 -17.86 11.25
C TYR A 235 3.75 -17.21 10.05
N ALA A 236 4.20 -16.04 9.57
CA ALA A 236 3.68 -15.45 8.33
C ALA A 236 3.95 -16.34 7.11
N ARG A 237 5.17 -16.92 7.01
CA ARG A 237 5.53 -17.86 5.94
C ARG A 237 4.72 -19.15 6.01
N GLU A 238 4.56 -19.72 7.20
CA GLU A 238 3.80 -20.97 7.38
C GLU A 238 2.29 -20.77 7.16
N ALA A 239 1.74 -19.62 7.55
CA ALA A 239 0.38 -19.22 7.19
C ALA A 239 0.18 -19.12 5.67
N TRP A 240 1.14 -18.52 4.96
CA TRP A 240 1.10 -18.41 3.50
C TRP A 240 1.20 -19.77 2.80
N LEU A 241 2.06 -20.67 3.30
CA LEU A 241 2.12 -22.04 2.80
C LEU A 241 0.81 -22.79 3.02
N SER A 242 0.16 -22.63 4.18
CA SER A 242 -1.17 -23.19 4.46
C SER A 242 -2.25 -22.63 3.52
N VAL A 243 -2.25 -21.32 3.22
CA VAL A 243 -3.16 -20.75 2.19
C VAL A 243 -2.99 -21.46 0.84
N LEU A 244 -1.75 -21.63 0.37
CA LEU A 244 -1.49 -22.21 -0.96
C LEU A 244 -1.73 -23.73 -1.01
N ALA A 245 -1.31 -24.46 0.03
CA ALA A 245 -1.36 -25.92 0.05
C ALA A 245 -2.74 -26.47 0.44
N ASP A 246 -3.44 -25.80 1.36
CA ASP A 246 -4.68 -26.32 1.96
C ASP A 246 -5.95 -25.71 1.34
N HIS A 247 -5.84 -24.55 0.65
CA HIS A 247 -7.01 -23.79 0.19
C HIS A 247 -6.94 -23.23 -1.25
N MET A 248 -5.86 -23.49 -1.99
CA MET A 248 -5.75 -23.15 -3.42
C MET A 248 -5.54 -24.41 -4.28
N THR A 249 -6.24 -25.49 -3.92
CA THR A 249 -6.17 -26.79 -4.59
C THR A 249 -7.17 -26.88 -5.73
N ALA A 250 -7.23 -28.03 -6.42
CA ALA A 250 -8.28 -28.30 -7.42
C ALA A 250 -9.62 -28.75 -6.79
N GLU A 251 -9.62 -29.08 -5.50
CA GLU A 251 -10.75 -29.66 -4.77
C GLU A 251 -11.35 -28.65 -3.77
N ASP A 252 -10.51 -27.74 -3.25
CA ASP A 252 -10.86 -26.73 -2.26
C ASP A 252 -10.87 -25.32 -2.87
N SER A 253 -11.99 -24.61 -2.70
CA SER A 253 -12.11 -23.20 -3.06
C SER A 253 -11.74 -22.29 -1.87
N PRO A 254 -11.02 -21.17 -2.08
CA PRO A 254 -10.77 -20.18 -1.04
C PRO A 254 -12.05 -19.69 -0.34
N ASP A 255 -12.02 -19.56 0.98
CA ASP A 255 -13.16 -19.16 1.80
C ASP A 255 -12.93 -17.79 2.50
N LEU A 256 -13.85 -17.42 3.40
CA LEU A 256 -13.76 -16.19 4.19
C LEU A 256 -12.47 -16.13 5.02
N HIS A 257 -12.07 -17.25 5.62
CA HIS A 257 -10.88 -17.37 6.44
C HIS A 257 -9.60 -17.13 5.62
N VAL A 258 -9.54 -17.66 4.39
CA VAL A 258 -8.44 -17.38 3.46
C VAL A 258 -8.39 -15.91 3.07
N ALA A 259 -9.52 -15.26 2.84
CA ALA A 259 -9.57 -13.82 2.56
C ALA A 259 -9.02 -12.99 3.74
N GLN A 260 -9.46 -13.30 4.97
CA GLN A 260 -9.00 -12.68 6.22
C GLN A 260 -7.48 -12.88 6.41
N ALA A 261 -7.00 -14.12 6.35
CA ALA A 261 -5.59 -14.46 6.52
C ALA A 261 -4.70 -13.79 5.45
N THR A 262 -5.11 -13.82 4.18
CA THR A 262 -4.35 -13.21 3.08
C THR A 262 -4.23 -11.69 3.25
N ASN A 263 -5.28 -11.01 3.74
CA ASN A 263 -5.24 -9.58 4.02
C ASN A 263 -4.28 -9.23 5.18
N ILE A 264 -4.30 -10.03 6.25
CA ILE A 264 -3.36 -9.90 7.39
C ILE A 264 -1.92 -10.10 6.93
N LEU A 265 -1.66 -11.12 6.10
CA LEU A 265 -0.32 -11.38 5.54
C LEU A 265 0.16 -10.26 4.61
N ALA A 266 -0.73 -9.63 3.85
CA ALA A 266 -0.39 -8.44 3.05
C ALA A 266 0.09 -7.28 3.94
N ILE A 267 -0.58 -7.02 5.06
CA ILE A 267 -0.18 -5.99 6.05
C ILE A 267 1.21 -6.30 6.63
N ILE A 268 1.46 -7.56 6.99
CA ILE A 268 2.77 -8.00 7.51
C ILE A 268 3.87 -7.76 6.47
N ASP A 269 3.64 -8.09 5.19
CA ASP A 269 4.62 -7.85 4.13
C ASP A 269 4.90 -6.37 3.86
N PHE A 270 3.87 -5.52 3.81
CA PHE A 270 4.08 -4.07 3.64
C PHE A 270 4.88 -3.46 4.81
N THR A 271 4.61 -3.89 6.04
CA THR A 271 5.28 -3.38 7.25
C THR A 271 6.67 -3.97 7.49
N SER A 272 6.99 -5.10 6.85
CA SER A 272 8.37 -5.61 6.70
C SER A 272 9.10 -5.05 5.46
N GLY A 273 8.51 -4.10 4.73
CA GLY A 273 9.11 -3.51 3.52
C GLY A 273 9.07 -4.39 2.26
N ARG A 274 8.51 -5.61 2.33
CA ARG A 274 8.31 -6.55 1.21
C ARG A 274 7.12 -6.11 0.31
N THR A 275 7.12 -4.84 -0.11
CA THR A 275 5.95 -4.17 -0.71
C THR A 275 5.46 -4.81 -2.02
N SER A 276 6.33 -5.52 -2.76
CA SER A 276 5.92 -6.30 -3.94
C SER A 276 5.12 -7.55 -3.55
N SER A 277 5.53 -8.27 -2.50
CA SER A 277 4.82 -9.47 -2.02
C SER A 277 3.49 -9.08 -1.36
N GLY A 278 3.51 -8.02 -0.54
CA GLY A 278 2.28 -7.45 0.04
C GLY A 278 1.26 -7.02 -1.03
N TRP A 279 1.72 -6.39 -2.12
CA TRP A 279 0.86 -6.02 -3.25
C TRP A 279 0.20 -7.21 -3.95
N LEU A 280 0.93 -8.31 -4.14
CA LEU A 280 0.37 -9.53 -4.70
C LEU A 280 -0.67 -10.17 -3.76
N LYS A 281 -0.41 -10.16 -2.45
CA LYS A 281 -1.35 -10.70 -1.45
C LYS A 281 -2.64 -9.89 -1.34
N ILE A 282 -2.59 -8.56 -1.30
CA ILE A 282 -3.84 -7.74 -1.35
C ILE A 282 -4.58 -7.95 -2.68
N GLY A 283 -3.86 -8.03 -3.81
CA GLY A 283 -4.46 -8.39 -5.10
C GLY A 283 -5.20 -9.72 -5.08
N LEU A 284 -4.63 -10.74 -4.42
CA LEU A 284 -5.29 -12.05 -4.22
C LEU A 284 -6.50 -11.96 -3.28
N ALA A 285 -6.36 -11.30 -2.12
CA ALA A 285 -7.46 -11.12 -1.16
C ALA A 285 -8.67 -10.43 -1.80
N ILE A 286 -8.45 -9.43 -2.66
CA ILE A 286 -9.51 -8.76 -3.43
C ILE A 286 -10.20 -9.74 -4.40
N ARG A 287 -9.45 -10.62 -5.08
CA ARG A 287 -10.03 -11.59 -6.01
C ARG A 287 -10.83 -12.68 -5.29
N ILE A 288 -10.37 -13.13 -4.12
CA ILE A 288 -11.13 -14.04 -3.25
C ILE A 288 -12.41 -13.35 -2.75
N ALA A 289 -12.33 -12.10 -2.28
CA ALA A 289 -13.51 -11.35 -1.84
C ALA A 289 -14.55 -11.11 -2.96
N GLN A 290 -14.09 -10.97 -4.20
CA GLN A 290 -14.95 -10.87 -5.39
C GLN A 290 -15.64 -12.20 -5.74
N ASP A 291 -14.90 -13.31 -5.70
CA ASP A 291 -15.43 -14.66 -5.97
C ASP A 291 -16.49 -15.07 -4.92
N LEU A 292 -16.19 -14.81 -3.64
CA LEU A 292 -17.10 -14.98 -2.50
C LEU A 292 -18.23 -13.93 -2.44
N GLN A 293 -18.27 -12.99 -3.38
CA GLN A 293 -19.26 -11.90 -3.47
C GLN A 293 -19.38 -11.02 -2.22
N LEU A 294 -18.32 -10.84 -1.44
CA LEU A 294 -18.33 -10.04 -0.19
C LEU A 294 -18.63 -8.54 -0.41
N MET A 295 -18.57 -8.07 -1.67
CA MET A 295 -19.03 -6.74 -2.12
C MET A 295 -20.56 -6.57 -2.11
N ARG A 296 -21.31 -7.63 -1.81
CA ARG A 296 -22.78 -7.67 -1.71
C ARG A 296 -23.21 -8.03 -0.30
N GLU A 297 -24.45 -7.67 0.03
CA GLU A 297 -25.00 -8.01 1.34
C GLU A 297 -25.04 -9.54 1.53
N PRO A 298 -24.54 -10.08 2.67
CA PRO A 298 -24.54 -11.51 2.94
C PRO A 298 -25.97 -12.09 3.05
N SER A 299 -26.09 -13.39 2.81
CA SER A 299 -27.37 -14.10 2.88
C SER A 299 -27.99 -14.03 4.28
N GLU A 300 -29.29 -13.75 4.37
CA GLU A 300 -30.06 -13.77 5.62
C GLU A 300 -30.14 -15.19 6.25
N THR A 301 -29.69 -16.23 5.54
CA THR A 301 -29.56 -17.60 6.07
C THR A 301 -28.35 -17.80 6.97
N LEU A 302 -27.38 -16.87 6.97
CA LEU A 302 -26.18 -16.93 7.81
C LEU A 302 -26.46 -16.33 9.19
N SER A 303 -25.67 -16.70 10.20
CA SER A 303 -25.78 -16.09 11.53
C SER A 303 -25.47 -14.58 11.47
N ILE A 304 -26.02 -13.79 12.40
CA ILE A 304 -25.80 -12.34 12.43
C ILE A 304 -24.30 -12.00 12.56
N ILE A 305 -23.57 -12.79 13.35
CA ILE A 305 -22.13 -12.69 13.51
C ILE A 305 -21.41 -12.96 12.19
N GLU A 306 -21.72 -14.06 11.47
CA GLU A 306 -21.05 -14.37 10.20
C GLU A 306 -21.39 -13.34 9.11
N GLN A 307 -22.62 -12.83 9.09
CA GLN A 307 -22.97 -11.71 8.20
C GLN A 307 -22.06 -10.50 8.45
N GLU A 308 -21.83 -10.14 9.72
CA GLU A 308 -21.00 -9.00 10.07
C GLU A 308 -19.49 -9.25 9.87
N GLU A 309 -18.97 -10.46 10.16
CA GLU A 309 -17.61 -10.86 9.81
C GLU A 309 -17.34 -10.75 8.30
N ARG A 310 -18.33 -11.09 7.46
CA ARG A 310 -18.24 -10.91 5.99
C ARG A 310 -18.20 -9.43 5.59
N ARG A 311 -19.04 -8.57 6.17
CA ARG A 311 -19.00 -7.10 5.92
C ARG A 311 -17.64 -6.54 6.34
N ARG A 312 -17.19 -6.85 7.55
CA ARG A 312 -15.93 -6.35 8.13
C ARG A 312 -14.71 -6.84 7.37
N CYS A 313 -14.67 -8.11 6.96
CA CYS A 313 -13.63 -8.65 6.09
C CYS A 313 -13.54 -7.87 4.77
N PHE A 314 -14.66 -7.65 4.08
CA PHE A 314 -14.67 -6.86 2.85
C PHE A 314 -14.16 -5.43 3.08
N TRP A 315 -14.67 -4.72 4.09
CA TRP A 315 -14.29 -3.34 4.34
C TRP A 315 -12.84 -3.18 4.82
N SER A 316 -12.27 -4.19 5.50
CA SER A 316 -10.85 -4.25 5.82
C SER A 316 -9.95 -4.49 4.60
N ILE A 317 -10.40 -5.29 3.62
CA ILE A 317 -9.74 -5.45 2.31
C ILE A 317 -9.84 -4.16 1.49
N TYR A 318 -11.03 -3.53 1.46
CA TYR A 318 -11.26 -2.24 0.82
C TYR A 318 -10.35 -1.15 1.41
N LEU A 319 -10.24 -1.05 2.74
CA LEU A 319 -9.34 -0.09 3.36
C LEU A 319 -7.90 -0.33 2.93
N LEU A 320 -7.41 -1.58 3.02
CA LEU A 320 -6.01 -1.87 2.64
C LEU A 320 -5.71 -1.49 1.19
N ASP A 321 -6.63 -1.77 0.24
CA ASP A 321 -6.55 -1.31 -1.16
C ASP A 321 -6.34 0.21 -1.26
N LYS A 322 -7.03 1.02 -0.43
CA LYS A 322 -6.89 2.50 -0.45
C LYS A 322 -5.55 2.96 0.12
N LEU A 323 -5.11 2.35 1.23
CA LEU A 323 -3.89 2.76 1.93
C LEU A 323 -2.63 2.42 1.14
N VAL A 324 -2.53 1.19 0.62
CA VAL A 324 -1.33 0.72 -0.10
C VAL A 324 -1.23 1.28 -1.52
N SER A 325 -2.31 1.90 -2.01
CA SER A 325 -2.35 2.69 -3.25
C SER A 325 -1.90 4.15 -3.06
N CYS A 326 -1.31 4.49 -1.91
CA CYS A 326 -0.57 5.76 -1.73
C CYS A 326 0.81 5.73 -2.43
N GLY A 327 0.87 5.31 -3.69
CA GLY A 327 2.10 5.23 -4.48
C GLY A 327 1.86 5.54 -5.95
N LYS A 328 2.90 5.98 -6.67
CA LYS A 328 2.80 6.49 -8.04
C LYS A 328 2.18 5.47 -9.00
N ASP A 329 2.64 4.22 -8.92
CA ASP A 329 2.30 3.15 -9.86
C ASP A 329 1.33 2.11 -9.24
N ARG A 330 0.68 2.45 -8.12
CA ARG A 330 -0.15 1.54 -7.31
C ARG A 330 -1.64 1.84 -7.47
N HIS A 331 -2.20 1.35 -8.58
CA HIS A 331 -3.60 1.60 -8.94
C HIS A 331 -4.59 0.80 -8.08
N LEU A 332 -5.59 1.50 -7.55
CA LEU A 332 -6.75 0.94 -6.84
C LEU A 332 -7.42 -0.19 -7.63
N ALA A 333 -7.72 -1.30 -6.97
CA ALA A 333 -8.39 -2.46 -7.58
C ALA A 333 -9.90 -2.53 -7.28
N ILE A 334 -10.40 -1.85 -6.24
CA ILE A 334 -11.83 -1.76 -5.92
C ILE A 334 -12.38 -0.36 -6.25
N SER A 335 -13.49 -0.29 -6.99
CA SER A 335 -14.24 0.96 -7.21
C SER A 335 -15.31 1.15 -6.13
N ASP A 336 -15.52 2.38 -5.67
CA ASP A 336 -16.60 2.71 -4.71
C ASP A 336 -17.99 2.34 -5.28
N GLU A 337 -18.18 2.50 -6.59
CA GLU A 337 -19.45 2.25 -7.28
C GLU A 337 -19.81 0.76 -7.40
N ASP A 338 -18.83 -0.14 -7.22
CA ASP A 338 -19.05 -1.60 -7.21
C ASP A 338 -19.43 -2.13 -5.81
N CYS A 339 -19.32 -1.28 -4.76
CA CYS A 339 -19.58 -1.64 -3.37
C CYS A 339 -21.07 -1.52 -3.01
N SER A 340 -21.77 -2.65 -2.99
CA SER A 340 -23.21 -2.71 -2.65
C SER A 340 -23.54 -3.22 -1.24
N VAL A 341 -22.56 -3.82 -0.55
CA VAL A 341 -22.66 -4.28 0.84
C VAL A 341 -22.81 -3.10 1.82
N ARG A 342 -23.54 -3.32 2.92
CA ARG A 342 -23.68 -2.32 3.99
C ARG A 342 -22.36 -2.10 4.72
N LEU A 343 -22.21 -0.91 5.30
CA LEU A 343 -21.08 -0.60 6.18
C LEU A 343 -21.19 -1.42 7.48
N PRO A 344 -20.07 -1.64 8.21
CA PRO A 344 -20.06 -2.40 9.47
C PRO A 344 -20.96 -1.77 10.53
N CYS A 345 -21.52 -2.58 11.44
CA CYS A 345 -22.28 -2.08 12.58
C CYS A 345 -21.38 -1.53 13.70
N ASP A 346 -21.97 -0.85 14.69
CA ASP A 346 -21.24 -0.42 15.87
C ASP A 346 -20.56 -1.59 16.61
N GLU A 347 -19.39 -1.32 17.18
CA GLU A 347 -18.57 -2.32 17.86
C GLU A 347 -19.26 -2.95 19.07
N THR A 348 -19.99 -2.14 19.85
CA THR A 348 -20.78 -2.62 20.99
C THR A 348 -21.84 -3.62 20.53
N THR A 349 -22.48 -3.34 19.39
CA THR A 349 -23.50 -4.22 18.81
C THR A 349 -22.89 -5.51 18.27
N PHE A 350 -21.72 -5.43 17.63
CA PHE A 350 -21.01 -6.60 17.12
C PHE A 350 -20.64 -7.58 18.24
N ARG A 351 -20.04 -7.10 19.34
CA ARG A 351 -19.60 -7.90 20.49
C ARG A 351 -20.71 -8.66 21.23
N ILE A 352 -21.95 -8.16 21.18
CA ILE A 352 -23.10 -8.84 21.79
C ILE A 352 -23.87 -9.72 20.79
N GLY A 353 -23.34 -9.92 19.58
CA GLY A 353 -24.02 -10.64 18.49
C GLY A 353 -25.31 -9.96 18.00
N GLY A 354 -25.45 -8.64 18.21
CA GLY A 354 -26.66 -7.89 17.94
C GLY A 354 -26.91 -7.63 16.45
N LEU A 355 -28.19 -7.53 16.06
CA LEU A 355 -28.59 -7.16 14.71
C LEU A 355 -28.74 -5.64 14.57
N GLU A 356 -27.82 -5.03 13.84
CA GLU A 356 -27.95 -3.67 13.32
C GLU A 356 -27.73 -3.64 11.80
N ARG A 357 -28.45 -2.75 11.10
CA ARG A 357 -28.37 -2.58 9.64
C ARG A 357 -27.90 -1.16 9.34
N ASN A 358 -26.62 -1.01 8.99
CA ASN A 358 -26.03 0.27 8.63
C ASN A 358 -26.37 0.68 7.17
N VAL A 359 -26.04 1.91 6.79
CA VAL A 359 -26.16 2.40 5.40
C VAL A 359 -25.06 1.82 4.50
N THR A 360 -25.20 1.96 3.17
CA THR A 360 -24.11 1.66 2.21
C THR A 360 -23.16 2.84 2.05
N LEU A 361 -21.97 2.62 1.47
CA LEU A 361 -21.03 3.70 1.16
C LEU A 361 -21.64 4.76 0.22
N HIS A 362 -22.40 4.34 -0.80
CA HIS A 362 -23.10 5.25 -1.70
C HIS A 362 -24.09 6.17 -0.96
N GLN A 363 -24.84 5.62 0.00
CA GLN A 363 -25.72 6.42 0.86
C GLN A 363 -24.93 7.34 1.79
N LEU A 364 -23.80 6.89 2.35
CA LEU A 364 -22.97 7.72 3.22
C LEU A 364 -22.32 8.91 2.50
N HIS A 365 -22.09 8.80 1.18
CA HIS A 365 -21.68 9.91 0.32
C HIS A 365 -22.79 10.95 0.05
N ASP A 366 -24.07 10.62 0.26
CA ASP A 366 -25.16 11.59 0.12
C ASP A 366 -25.22 12.50 1.36
N TRP A 367 -25.18 13.81 1.10
CA TRP A 367 -25.31 14.85 2.12
C TRP A 367 -26.68 14.84 2.82
N ASN A 368 -27.71 14.32 2.14
CA ASN A 368 -29.07 14.23 2.65
C ASN A 368 -29.28 13.01 3.57
N THR A 369 -28.31 12.08 3.62
CA THR A 369 -28.37 10.95 4.55
C THR A 369 -28.20 11.45 5.99
N ASP A 370 -29.25 11.24 6.79
CA ASP A 370 -29.30 11.58 8.21
C ASP A 370 -28.06 11.08 8.96
N PRO A 371 -27.31 11.96 9.66
CA PRO A 371 -26.19 11.56 10.51
C PRO A 371 -26.51 10.40 11.47
N SER A 372 -27.74 10.27 11.97
CA SER A 372 -28.10 9.20 12.91
C SER A 372 -28.17 7.80 12.27
N SER A 373 -28.24 7.73 10.93
CA SER A 373 -28.33 6.49 10.16
C SER A 373 -26.98 5.79 9.96
N ALA A 374 -25.86 6.50 10.11
CA ALA A 374 -24.50 5.96 9.97
C ALA A 374 -23.85 5.81 11.35
N ARG A 375 -23.99 4.63 11.95
CA ARG A 375 -23.57 4.35 13.34
C ARG A 375 -22.20 3.70 13.43
N GLY A 376 -21.48 3.98 14.53
CA GLY A 376 -20.14 3.46 14.78
C GLY A 376 -19.02 4.19 14.01
N ASN A 377 -17.78 4.00 14.46
CA ASN A 377 -16.63 4.73 13.92
C ASN A 377 -16.03 4.11 12.64
N PHE A 378 -16.21 2.80 12.41
CA PHE A 378 -15.67 2.09 11.24
C PHE A 378 -16.26 2.62 9.90
N PRO A 379 -17.57 2.90 9.76
CA PRO A 379 -18.13 3.63 8.60
C PRO A 379 -17.42 4.94 8.26
N ILE A 380 -17.00 5.72 9.27
CA ILE A 380 -16.32 7.00 9.07
C ILE A 380 -14.88 6.78 8.60
N ALA A 381 -14.19 5.76 9.12
CA ALA A 381 -12.88 5.33 8.62
C ALA A 381 -12.94 4.88 7.14
N ILE A 382 -14.00 4.17 6.75
CA ILE A 382 -14.25 3.76 5.35
C ILE A 382 -14.50 4.98 4.46
N LEU A 383 -15.31 5.95 4.91
CA LEU A 383 -15.55 7.20 4.17
C LEU A 383 -14.26 8.03 3.98
N ALA A 384 -13.42 8.14 5.01
CA ALA A 384 -12.11 8.75 4.92
C ALA A 384 -11.19 7.97 3.95
N GLY A 385 -11.27 6.63 3.95
CA GLY A 385 -10.60 5.76 2.99
C GLY A 385 -11.03 6.00 1.53
N SER A 386 -12.33 6.19 1.26
CA SER A 386 -12.84 6.59 -0.07
C SER A 386 -12.26 7.95 -0.49
N ALA A 387 -12.30 8.94 0.40
CA ALA A 387 -11.72 10.26 0.14
C ALA A 387 -10.23 10.17 -0.20
N LEU A 388 -9.48 9.31 0.51
CA LEU A 388 -8.07 9.03 0.24
C LEU A 388 -7.88 8.36 -1.13
N GLY A 389 -8.68 7.35 -1.46
CA GLY A 389 -8.62 6.68 -2.77
C GLY A 389 -8.88 7.65 -3.94
N ARG A 390 -9.84 8.56 -3.79
CA ARG A 390 -10.09 9.62 -4.78
C ARG A 390 -8.93 10.61 -4.84
N CYS A 391 -8.33 10.96 -3.70
CA CYS A 391 -7.14 11.80 -3.62
C CYS A 391 -5.93 11.17 -4.32
N THR A 392 -5.52 9.95 -3.96
CA THR A 392 -4.35 9.25 -4.54
C THR A 392 -4.51 9.03 -6.05
N ARG A 393 -5.68 8.56 -6.49
CA ARG A 393 -6.05 8.42 -7.92
C ARG A 393 -5.97 9.72 -8.70
N ASN A 394 -6.12 10.85 -8.02
CA ASN A 394 -6.02 12.18 -8.62
C ASN A 394 -4.58 12.71 -8.60
N VAL A 395 -3.84 12.62 -7.49
CA VAL A 395 -2.54 13.31 -7.28
C VAL A 395 -1.30 12.46 -7.59
N LEU A 396 -1.36 11.15 -7.37
CA LEU A 396 -0.20 10.26 -7.50
C LEU A 396 -0.13 9.60 -8.88
N HIS A 397 -1.23 9.00 -9.34
CA HIS A 397 -1.26 8.22 -10.58
C HIS A 397 -1.14 9.13 -11.82
N ASP A 398 -0.26 8.76 -12.76
CA ASP A 398 -0.03 9.49 -14.02
C ASP A 398 -1.20 9.29 -15.00
N ARG A 399 -2.29 10.03 -14.77
CA ARG A 399 -3.44 10.12 -15.68
C ARG A 399 -3.31 11.35 -16.58
N GLU A 400 -3.83 11.25 -17.81
CA GLU A 400 -4.06 12.43 -18.64
C GLU A 400 -4.92 13.43 -17.85
N VAL A 401 -4.38 14.63 -17.67
CA VAL A 401 -5.00 15.65 -16.83
C VAL A 401 -6.18 16.25 -17.57
N ASP A 402 -7.38 16.14 -17.01
CA ASP A 402 -8.56 16.81 -17.54
C ASP A 402 -8.27 18.29 -17.83
N GLY A 403 -8.75 18.79 -18.98
CA GLY A 403 -8.55 20.18 -19.42
C GLY A 403 -9.03 21.23 -18.42
N VAL A 404 -9.84 20.80 -17.44
CA VAL A 404 -10.34 21.56 -16.29
C VAL A 404 -9.24 21.81 -15.24
N PRO A 405 -8.92 23.08 -14.87
CA PRO A 405 -7.89 23.37 -13.87
C PRO A 405 -8.39 23.16 -12.43
N PRO A 406 -7.50 22.98 -11.43
CA PRO A 406 -7.89 22.67 -10.04
C PRO A 406 -8.79 23.71 -9.35
N TRP A 407 -8.79 24.97 -9.81
CA TRP A 407 -9.64 26.04 -9.26
C TRP A 407 -11.02 26.16 -9.94
N ASP A 408 -11.30 25.34 -10.96
CA ASP A 408 -12.66 25.22 -11.53
C ASP A 408 -13.51 24.29 -10.66
N SER A 409 -14.76 24.67 -10.42
CA SER A 409 -15.70 23.93 -9.55
C SER A 409 -16.07 22.54 -10.09
N ARG A 410 -15.82 22.26 -11.37
CA ARG A 410 -16.04 20.95 -12.01
C ARG A 410 -14.81 20.05 -11.95
N SER A 411 -13.70 20.51 -11.36
CA SER A 411 -12.48 19.73 -11.27
C SER A 411 -12.60 18.59 -10.25
N GLU A 412 -11.87 17.49 -10.48
CA GLU A 412 -11.69 16.44 -9.49
C GLU A 412 -11.16 17.00 -8.15
N TYR A 413 -10.34 18.06 -8.18
CA TYR A 413 -9.85 18.75 -6.97
C TYR A 413 -11.02 19.36 -6.17
N ALA A 414 -11.96 20.04 -6.84
CA ALA A 414 -13.17 20.56 -6.19
C ALA A 414 -14.08 19.44 -5.67
N SER A 415 -14.23 18.34 -6.42
CA SER A 415 -14.98 17.15 -6.00
C SER A 415 -14.38 16.51 -4.72
N ILE A 416 -13.05 16.34 -4.66
CA ILE A 416 -12.36 15.79 -3.48
C ILE A 416 -12.52 16.72 -2.28
N ASN A 417 -12.37 18.04 -2.44
CA ASN A 417 -12.63 18.99 -1.34
C ASN A 417 -14.08 18.90 -0.84
N SER A 418 -15.07 18.68 -1.72
CA SER A 418 -16.46 18.43 -1.32
C SER A 418 -16.57 17.17 -0.45
N ILE A 419 -15.98 16.05 -0.86
CA ILE A 419 -16.01 14.81 -0.05
C ILE A 419 -15.28 14.98 1.29
N LEU A 420 -14.22 15.80 1.35
CA LEU A 420 -13.53 16.11 2.60
C LEU A 420 -14.38 16.95 3.56
N LEU A 421 -15.16 17.93 3.07
CA LEU A 421 -16.13 18.66 3.90
C LEU A 421 -17.23 17.73 4.45
N LEU A 422 -17.62 16.68 3.72
CA LEU A 422 -18.53 15.66 4.23
C LEU A 422 -17.87 14.84 5.35
N VAL A 423 -16.62 14.39 5.16
CA VAL A 423 -15.84 13.67 6.19
C VAL A 423 -15.68 14.51 7.45
N GLU A 424 -15.31 15.78 7.32
CA GLU A 424 -15.20 16.75 8.42
C GLU A 424 -16.51 16.90 9.19
N SER A 425 -17.64 17.05 8.48
CA SER A 425 -18.98 17.13 9.07
C SER A 425 -19.38 15.86 9.82
N ARG A 426 -19.01 14.66 9.35
CA ARG A 426 -19.26 13.40 10.07
C ARG A 426 -18.32 13.22 11.28
N LEU A 427 -17.09 13.76 11.22
CA LEU A 427 -16.07 13.67 12.29
C LEU A 427 -16.26 14.67 13.43
N GLN A 428 -17.06 15.72 13.23
CA GLN A 428 -17.37 16.76 14.23
C GLN A 428 -16.12 17.34 14.91
N MET A 429 -15.11 17.67 14.09
CA MET A 429 -13.75 17.96 14.56
C MET A 429 -13.68 19.23 15.42
N ASP A 430 -14.53 20.22 15.14
CA ASP A 430 -14.62 21.46 15.93
C ASP A 430 -15.40 21.29 17.25
N GLN A 431 -16.22 20.24 17.37
CA GLN A 431 -17.11 20.03 18.51
C GLN A 431 -16.58 19.01 19.52
N ILE A 432 -15.84 17.99 19.06
CA ILE A 432 -15.41 16.86 19.90
C ILE A 432 -13.88 16.74 19.88
N SER A 433 -13.23 17.04 21.01
CA SER A 433 -11.78 16.89 21.19
C SER A 433 -11.35 15.42 21.26
N ILE A 434 -10.06 15.16 21.10
CA ILE A 434 -9.50 13.80 21.25
C ILE A 434 -9.70 13.29 22.68
N ASP A 435 -9.42 14.11 23.70
CA ASP A 435 -9.67 13.77 25.10
C ASP A 435 -11.14 13.39 25.35
N SER A 436 -12.08 14.14 24.77
CA SER A 436 -13.51 13.86 24.90
C SER A 436 -13.92 12.53 24.23
N ILE A 437 -13.29 12.16 23.12
CA ILE A 437 -13.47 10.84 22.49
C ILE A 437 -12.97 9.75 23.42
N VAL A 438 -11.75 9.89 23.95
CA VAL A 438 -11.14 8.87 24.81
C VAL A 438 -11.93 8.68 26.09
N GLU A 439 -12.31 9.78 26.76
CA GLU A 439 -13.03 9.72 28.03
C GLU A 439 -14.45 9.13 27.89
N THR A 440 -15.13 9.39 26.76
CA THR A 440 -16.46 8.81 26.47
C THR A 440 -16.39 7.31 26.14
N ASN A 441 -15.22 6.80 25.72
CA ASN A 441 -15.00 5.42 25.30
C ASN A 441 -14.06 4.67 26.27
N ARG A 442 -14.17 4.96 27.57
CA ARG A 442 -13.63 4.09 28.62
C ARG A 442 -14.58 2.92 28.90
N THR A 443 -14.00 1.77 29.22
CA THR A 443 -14.70 0.59 29.72
C THR A 443 -15.20 0.82 31.15
N GLU A 444 -16.03 -0.09 31.67
CA GLU A 444 -16.45 -0.07 33.09
C GLU A 444 -15.26 -0.18 34.07
N GLU A 445 -14.15 -0.77 33.63
CA GLU A 445 -12.90 -0.88 34.39
C GLU A 445 -12.02 0.38 34.31
N GLY A 446 -12.43 1.39 33.52
CA GLY A 446 -11.71 2.65 33.31
C GLY A 446 -10.58 2.60 32.29
N SER A 447 -10.33 1.43 31.67
CA SER A 447 -9.40 1.27 30.55
C SER A 447 -9.98 1.86 29.25
N ILE A 448 -9.14 2.21 28.28
CA ILE A 448 -9.59 2.80 27.01
C ILE A 448 -10.04 1.69 26.06
N ASP A 449 -11.23 1.81 25.47
CA ASP A 449 -11.65 0.91 24.40
C ASP A 449 -10.99 1.27 23.07
N HIS A 450 -9.76 0.78 22.89
CA HIS A 450 -8.98 1.05 21.68
C HIS A 450 -9.67 0.55 20.41
N GLN A 451 -10.50 -0.49 20.46
CA GLN A 451 -11.19 -1.02 19.28
C GLN A 451 -12.30 -0.09 18.77
N VAL A 452 -12.92 0.69 19.68
CA VAL A 452 -13.88 1.74 19.33
C VAL A 452 -13.16 3.03 18.91
N VAL A 453 -12.17 3.46 19.70
CA VAL A 453 -11.45 4.73 19.50
C VAL A 453 -10.55 4.69 18.25
N GLY A 454 -9.92 3.56 17.95
CA GLY A 454 -8.92 3.42 16.87
C GLY A 454 -9.43 3.91 15.51
N HIS A 455 -10.66 3.55 15.14
CA HIS A 455 -11.27 3.96 13.87
C HIS A 455 -11.47 5.47 13.73
N VAL A 456 -11.84 6.20 14.79
CA VAL A 456 -12.07 7.66 14.70
C VAL A 456 -10.76 8.45 14.70
N ILE A 457 -9.76 8.02 15.48
CA ILE A 457 -8.39 8.57 15.38
C ILE A 457 -7.82 8.32 13.98
N PHE A 458 -8.04 7.12 13.43
CA PHE A 458 -7.64 6.77 12.09
C PHE A 458 -8.31 7.65 11.03
N ALA A 459 -9.63 7.83 11.11
CA ALA A 459 -10.38 8.67 10.19
C ALA A 459 -9.93 10.15 10.23
N ARG A 460 -9.67 10.72 11.42
CA ARG A 460 -9.11 12.08 11.57
C ARG A 460 -7.71 12.20 10.96
N THR A 461 -6.87 11.18 11.15
CA THR A 461 -5.52 11.12 10.55
C THR A 461 -5.60 11.08 9.02
N VAL A 462 -6.45 10.21 8.46
CA VAL A 462 -6.65 10.09 7.00
C VAL A 462 -7.28 11.35 6.40
N PHE A 463 -8.20 12.01 7.10
CA PHE A 463 -8.74 13.32 6.68
C PHE A 463 -7.63 14.36 6.49
N HIS A 464 -6.77 14.57 7.48
CA HIS A 464 -5.65 15.51 7.33
C HIS A 464 -4.64 15.05 6.27
N LEU A 465 -4.38 13.74 6.16
CA LEU A 465 -3.51 13.18 5.12
C LEU A 465 -4.02 13.50 3.71
N CYS A 466 -5.32 13.39 3.46
CA CYS A 466 -5.93 13.77 2.19
C CYS A 466 -5.66 15.23 1.85
N HIS A 467 -5.79 16.15 2.81
CA HIS A 467 -5.45 17.56 2.60
C HIS A 467 -3.97 17.79 2.37
N CYS A 468 -3.08 17.08 3.07
CA CYS A 468 -1.63 17.12 2.84
C CYS A 468 -1.29 16.72 1.40
N LEU A 469 -1.79 15.57 0.94
CA LEU A 469 -1.58 15.05 -0.42
C LEU A 469 -2.19 15.96 -1.51
N LEU A 470 -3.45 16.37 -1.33
CA LEU A 470 -4.19 17.17 -2.32
C LEU A 470 -3.56 18.54 -2.58
N ASN A 471 -2.93 19.11 -1.55
CA ASN A 471 -2.34 20.44 -1.59
C ASN A 471 -0.80 20.43 -1.57
N HIS A 472 -0.17 19.25 -1.60
CA HIS A 472 1.29 19.11 -1.45
C HIS A 472 2.03 19.95 -2.50
N PRO A 473 2.98 20.85 -2.11
CA PRO A 473 3.58 21.80 -3.03
C PRO A 473 4.16 21.17 -4.31
N PHE A 474 4.85 20.04 -4.19
CA PHE A 474 5.39 19.32 -5.35
C PHE A 474 4.31 18.69 -6.23
N LEU A 475 3.29 18.03 -5.66
CA LEU A 475 2.26 17.32 -6.43
C LEU A 475 1.37 18.31 -7.19
N LEU A 476 1.00 19.41 -6.55
CA LEU A 476 0.21 20.46 -7.17
C LEU A 476 0.99 21.14 -8.30
N ARG A 477 2.28 21.46 -8.09
CA ARG A 477 3.16 22.00 -9.15
C ARG A 477 3.31 21.04 -10.33
N ARG A 478 3.50 19.76 -10.07
CA ARG A 478 3.61 18.72 -11.10
C ARG A 478 2.36 18.68 -11.99
N ARG A 479 1.16 18.69 -11.42
CA ARG A 479 -0.11 18.73 -12.18
C ARG A 479 -0.29 19.99 -13.02
N LEU A 480 0.33 21.11 -12.64
CA LEU A 480 0.25 22.38 -13.36
C LEU A 480 1.27 22.48 -14.50
N ARG A 481 2.21 21.53 -14.63
CA ARG A 481 3.12 21.45 -15.78
C ARG A 481 2.34 21.26 -17.08
N GLY A 482 2.80 21.92 -18.15
CA GLY A 482 2.20 21.80 -19.49
C GLY A 482 0.85 22.51 -19.71
N ARG A 483 0.28 23.21 -18.70
CA ARG A 483 -0.96 23.97 -18.88
C ARG A 483 -0.67 25.35 -19.47
N ASN A 484 -1.40 25.72 -20.52
CA ASN A 484 -1.37 27.07 -21.11
C ASN A 484 -2.11 28.08 -20.21
N GLY A 485 -1.44 28.53 -19.15
CA GLY A 485 -1.94 29.55 -18.23
C GLY A 485 -1.28 29.48 -16.87
N GLN A 486 -0.88 30.64 -16.33
CA GLN A 486 -0.33 30.72 -14.98
C GLN A 486 -1.43 30.48 -13.94
N ALA A 487 -1.17 29.61 -12.96
CA ALA A 487 -2.09 29.38 -11.86
C ALA A 487 -2.26 30.66 -11.02
N PRO A 488 -3.49 30.99 -10.56
CA PRO A 488 -3.71 32.14 -9.69
C PRO A 488 -2.84 32.07 -8.44
N SER A 489 -2.11 33.14 -8.12
CA SER A 489 -1.21 33.18 -6.96
C SER A 489 -1.95 32.96 -5.64
N SER A 490 -3.17 33.52 -5.51
CA SER A 490 -4.05 33.30 -4.37
C SER A 490 -4.42 31.82 -4.17
N PHE A 491 -4.67 31.08 -5.27
CA PHE A 491 -4.95 29.65 -5.20
C PHE A 491 -3.72 28.86 -4.71
N LEU A 492 -2.53 29.15 -5.23
CA LEU A 492 -1.30 28.48 -4.80
C LEU A 492 -0.98 28.76 -3.33
N LEU A 493 -1.07 30.02 -2.89
CA LEU A 493 -0.83 30.42 -1.51
C LEU A 493 -1.82 29.74 -0.54
N LEU A 494 -3.11 29.72 -0.87
CA LEU A 494 -4.13 29.04 -0.06
C LEU A 494 -3.94 27.52 -0.03
N ALA A 495 -3.54 26.89 -1.13
CA ALA A 495 -3.24 25.47 -1.16
C ALA A 495 -2.03 25.15 -0.27
N PHE A 496 -0.90 25.87 -0.41
CA PHE A 496 0.28 25.63 0.41
C PHE A 496 0.01 25.87 1.89
N GLN A 497 -0.73 26.93 2.25
CA GLN A 497 -1.20 27.17 3.62
C GLN A 497 -2.03 25.99 4.16
N ARG A 498 -3.00 25.49 3.39
CA ARG A 498 -3.78 24.28 3.77
C ARG A 498 -2.89 23.05 3.94
N SER A 499 -1.89 22.86 3.09
CA SER A 499 -0.95 21.73 3.22
C SER A 499 -0.18 21.81 4.54
N TYR A 500 0.23 23.01 4.95
CA TYR A 500 0.89 23.26 6.22
C TYR A 500 -0.04 23.06 7.42
N ASP A 501 -1.23 23.69 7.41
CA ASP A 501 -2.16 23.63 8.53
C ASP A 501 -2.64 22.19 8.80
N HIS A 502 -3.01 21.43 7.76
CA HIS A 502 -3.41 20.04 7.95
C HIS A 502 -2.22 19.13 8.31
N ALA A 503 -1.00 19.41 7.85
CA ALA A 503 0.17 18.65 8.30
C ALA A 503 0.45 18.86 9.79
N ARG A 504 0.32 20.10 10.30
CA ARG A 504 0.40 20.40 11.74
C ARG A 504 -0.73 19.70 12.51
N SER A 505 -1.98 19.83 12.06
CA SER A 505 -3.12 19.19 12.74
C SER A 505 -3.05 17.66 12.73
N LEU A 506 -2.48 17.03 11.70
CA LEU A 506 -2.22 15.59 11.66
C LEU A 506 -1.29 15.16 12.81
N ILE A 507 -0.18 15.87 12.98
CA ILE A 507 0.78 15.61 14.06
C ILE A 507 0.14 15.85 15.43
N ASN A 508 -0.65 16.92 15.59
CA ASN A 508 -1.40 17.18 16.82
C ASN A 508 -2.39 16.04 17.13
N VAL A 509 -3.18 15.55 16.16
CA VAL A 509 -4.12 14.43 16.37
C VAL A 509 -3.42 13.18 16.87
N LEU A 510 -2.24 12.84 16.33
CA LEU A 510 -1.45 11.70 16.79
C LEU A 510 -0.80 11.93 18.17
N HIS A 511 -0.27 13.13 18.41
CA HIS A 511 0.29 13.54 19.71
C HIS A 511 -0.78 13.48 20.80
N ASP A 512 -1.92 14.13 20.58
CA ASP A 512 -3.00 14.26 21.57
C ASP A 512 -3.64 12.90 21.86
N ALA A 513 -3.78 12.03 20.85
CA ALA A 513 -4.21 10.64 21.05
C ALA A 513 -3.22 9.87 21.93
N ALA A 514 -1.92 9.98 21.68
CA ALA A 514 -0.90 9.35 22.51
C ALA A 514 -0.84 9.92 23.93
N ALA A 515 -1.01 11.24 24.09
CA ALA A 515 -1.05 11.92 25.38
C ALA A 515 -2.28 11.52 26.21
N ALA A 516 -3.42 11.31 25.56
CA ALA A 516 -4.63 10.74 26.16
C ALA A 516 -4.54 9.23 26.45
N GLY A 517 -3.41 8.57 26.12
CA GLY A 517 -3.16 7.15 26.41
C GLY A 517 -3.57 6.17 25.31
N CYS A 518 -3.91 6.63 24.10
CA CYS A 518 -4.21 5.72 22.99
C CYS A 518 -2.97 5.04 22.43
N HIS A 519 -3.08 3.73 22.16
CA HIS A 519 -2.08 3.00 21.39
C HIS A 519 -2.06 3.49 19.94
N LEU A 520 -0.94 4.06 19.47
CA LEU A 520 -0.71 4.37 18.05
C LEU A 520 -0.32 3.10 17.25
N GLY A 521 -1.14 2.05 17.37
CA GLY A 521 -0.85 0.72 16.84
C GLY A 521 -0.89 0.64 15.30
N ALA A 522 -1.76 1.41 14.64
CA ALA A 522 -1.96 1.32 13.19
C ALA A 522 -0.69 1.72 12.40
N SER A 523 -0.13 0.76 11.66
CA SER A 523 1.14 0.91 10.93
C SER A 523 1.18 2.06 9.91
N PHE A 524 0.01 2.48 9.41
CA PHE A 524 -0.15 3.55 8.43
C PHE A 524 0.02 4.97 9.05
N TYR A 525 -0.03 5.11 10.38
CA TYR A 525 0.31 6.37 11.05
C TYR A 525 1.76 6.79 10.76
N ALA A 526 2.68 5.85 10.56
CA ALA A 526 4.05 6.16 10.19
C ALA A 526 4.15 6.85 8.81
N TYR A 527 3.38 6.39 7.82
CA TYR A 527 3.32 7.08 6.52
C TYR A 527 2.74 8.49 6.66
N SER A 528 1.62 8.60 7.39
CA SER A 528 0.91 9.85 7.63
C SER A 528 1.79 10.89 8.33
N ALA A 529 2.50 10.48 9.39
CA ALA A 529 3.47 11.31 10.09
C ALA A 529 4.66 11.68 9.20
N CYS A 530 5.25 10.73 8.46
CA CYS A 530 6.40 11.02 7.59
C CYS A 530 6.08 12.05 6.49
N LEU A 531 4.93 11.92 5.83
CA LEU A 531 4.48 12.90 4.83
C LEU A 531 4.16 14.26 5.47
N ALA A 532 3.51 14.29 6.63
CA ALA A 532 3.24 15.53 7.35
C ALA A 532 4.55 16.23 7.77
N GLY A 533 5.49 15.49 8.36
CA GLY A 533 6.83 15.97 8.72
C GLY A 533 7.63 16.50 7.53
N SER A 534 7.59 15.83 6.38
CA SER A 534 8.26 16.33 5.16
C SER A 534 7.59 17.60 4.63
N THR A 535 6.26 17.69 4.70
CA THR A 535 5.49 18.89 4.34
C THR A 535 5.81 20.06 5.27
N LEU A 536 5.89 19.83 6.58
CA LEU A 536 6.30 20.82 7.58
C LEU A 536 7.73 21.32 7.34
N SER A 537 8.66 20.40 7.06
CA SER A 537 10.05 20.73 6.73
C SER A 537 10.17 21.60 5.48
N LEU A 538 9.45 21.27 4.40
CA LEU A 538 9.39 22.08 3.17
C LEU A 538 8.92 23.51 3.45
N ASN A 539 7.85 23.69 4.23
CA ASN A 539 7.31 25.01 4.57
C ASN A 539 8.27 25.80 5.48
N MET A 540 8.89 25.16 6.48
CA MET A 540 9.86 25.80 7.39
C MET A 540 11.04 26.44 6.63
N HIS A 541 11.60 25.75 5.62
CA HIS A 541 12.72 26.30 4.84
C HIS A 541 12.27 27.38 3.83
N ALA A 542 11.01 27.36 3.38
CA ALA A 542 10.44 28.41 2.55
C ALA A 542 10.30 29.74 3.32
N GLU A 543 9.77 29.72 4.54
CA GLU A 543 9.67 30.93 5.39
C GLU A 543 11.03 31.58 5.67
N LYS A 544 12.06 30.75 5.95
CA LYS A 544 13.42 31.21 6.22
C LYS A 544 14.00 32.02 5.05
N HIS A 545 13.61 31.70 3.82
CA HIS A 545 14.07 32.41 2.61
C HIS A 545 13.37 33.77 2.41
N HIS A 546 12.28 34.05 3.14
CA HIS A 546 11.52 35.31 3.10
C HIS A 546 11.80 36.23 4.30
N GLY A 547 12.82 35.92 5.12
CA GLY A 547 13.16 36.71 6.31
C GLY A 547 12.19 36.54 7.48
N GLY A 548 11.31 35.53 7.41
CA GLY A 548 10.43 35.17 8.52
C GLY A 548 11.23 34.65 9.72
N GLN A 549 10.88 35.13 10.91
CA GLN A 549 11.43 34.59 12.16
C GLN A 549 10.93 33.14 12.31
N ARG A 550 11.85 32.17 12.26
CA ARG A 550 11.59 30.72 12.24
C ARG A 550 10.46 30.37 13.19
N SER A 551 9.27 30.05 12.66
CA SER A 551 8.11 29.76 13.49
C SER A 551 8.43 28.58 14.41
N ALA A 552 8.52 28.86 15.72
CA ALA A 552 8.90 27.87 16.72
C ALA A 552 7.91 26.69 16.74
N GLU A 553 6.65 26.97 16.36
CA GLU A 553 5.61 25.97 16.17
C GLU A 553 5.91 24.98 15.04
N MET A 554 6.40 25.44 13.87
CA MET A 554 6.80 24.56 12.77
C MET A 554 7.94 23.62 13.16
N LEU A 555 8.93 24.15 13.87
CA LEU A 555 10.06 23.37 14.36
C LEU A 555 9.58 22.30 15.34
N ARG A 556 8.74 22.68 16.32
CA ARG A 556 8.11 21.76 17.27
C ARG A 556 7.30 20.67 16.56
N ALA A 557 6.45 21.01 15.59
CA ALA A 557 5.64 20.03 14.86
C ALA A 557 6.51 19.07 14.02
N THR A 558 7.61 19.56 13.44
CA THR A 558 8.58 18.70 12.72
C THR A 558 9.32 17.76 13.68
N GLN A 559 9.69 18.25 14.87
CA GLN A 559 10.29 17.42 15.93
C GLN A 559 9.33 16.38 16.48
N GLU A 560 8.06 16.74 16.69
CA GLU A 560 7.05 15.78 17.16
C GLU A 560 6.76 14.70 16.12
N SER A 561 6.74 15.05 14.83
CA SER A 561 6.68 14.07 13.75
C SER A 561 7.83 13.06 13.78
N LEU A 562 9.04 13.46 14.20
CA LEU A 562 10.18 12.55 14.37
C LEU A 562 10.02 11.69 15.62
N SER A 563 9.62 12.29 16.75
CA SER A 563 9.28 11.59 18.02
C SER A 563 8.23 10.49 17.81
N ILE A 564 7.17 10.76 17.06
CA ILE A 564 6.13 9.77 16.74
C ILE A 564 6.72 8.61 15.91
N LEU A 565 7.52 8.90 14.89
CA LEU A 565 8.15 7.87 14.05
C LEU A 565 9.18 7.02 14.81
N GLU A 566 9.95 7.63 15.71
CA GLU A 566 10.90 6.94 16.57
C GLU A 566 10.20 5.98 17.54
N LYS A 567 9.14 6.45 18.22
CA LYS A 567 8.29 5.61 19.09
C LYS A 567 7.68 4.46 18.31
N MET A 568 7.08 4.73 17.14
CA MET A 568 6.53 3.68 16.27
C MET A 568 7.60 2.70 15.77
N GLY A 569 8.83 3.18 15.57
CA GLY A 569 9.99 2.41 15.12
C GLY A 569 10.37 1.23 16.01
N GLN A 570 9.95 1.25 17.28
CA GLN A 570 10.17 0.17 18.26
C GLN A 570 9.43 -1.13 17.91
N PHE A 571 8.29 -1.04 17.22
CA PHE A 571 7.42 -2.18 16.85
C PHE A 571 7.15 -2.27 15.33
N TRP A 572 7.50 -1.22 14.58
CA TRP A 572 7.35 -1.12 13.13
C TRP A 572 8.68 -0.78 12.44
N ASP A 573 9.33 -1.77 11.84
CA ASP A 573 10.60 -1.61 11.09
C ASP A 573 10.49 -0.55 9.96
N HIS A 574 9.38 -0.52 9.22
CA HIS A 574 9.14 0.51 8.20
C HIS A 574 9.02 1.93 8.80
N ALA A 575 8.57 2.09 10.05
CA ALA A 575 8.53 3.38 10.73
C ALA A 575 9.95 3.87 11.10
N SER A 576 10.83 2.97 11.54
CA SER A 576 12.26 3.26 11.72
C SER A 576 12.94 3.71 10.42
N LYS A 577 12.54 3.16 9.28
CA LYS A 577 13.02 3.57 7.94
C LYS A 577 12.51 4.96 7.57
N MET A 578 11.21 5.20 7.77
CA MET A 578 10.58 6.52 7.58
C MET A 578 11.22 7.59 8.48
N HIS A 579 11.56 7.27 9.73
CA HIS A 579 12.28 8.16 10.65
C HIS A 579 13.64 8.60 10.08
N ARG A 580 14.49 7.63 9.72
CA ARG A 580 15.80 7.88 9.09
C ARG A 580 15.67 8.72 7.81
N ARG A 581 14.65 8.43 6.99
CA ARG A 581 14.37 9.15 5.75
C ARG A 581 13.96 10.60 5.99
N LEU A 582 13.08 10.86 6.96
CA LEU A 582 12.63 12.21 7.31
C LEU A 582 13.78 13.04 7.90
N LEU A 583 14.64 12.46 8.74
CA LEU A 583 15.86 13.11 9.22
C LEU A 583 16.78 13.55 8.06
N ALA A 584 17.05 12.63 7.13
CA ALA A 584 17.88 12.90 5.95
C ALA A 584 17.23 13.93 5.00
N PHE A 585 15.90 13.94 4.87
CA PHE A 585 15.20 14.93 4.07
C PHE A 585 15.25 16.33 4.70
N ASN A 586 15.08 16.43 6.02
CA ASN A 586 14.99 17.70 6.73
C ASN A 586 16.27 18.56 6.65
N SER A 587 17.46 17.93 6.56
CA SER A 587 18.72 18.64 6.33
C SER A 587 18.83 19.22 4.92
N HIS A 588 18.22 18.56 3.93
CA HIS A 588 18.26 18.95 2.52
C HIS A 588 17.05 19.77 2.03
N ALA A 589 15.99 19.89 2.84
CA ALA A 589 14.71 20.47 2.40
C ALA A 589 14.79 21.93 1.89
N HIS A 590 15.86 22.65 2.24
CA HIS A 590 16.18 23.98 1.71
C HIS A 590 16.36 24.02 0.17
N LEU A 591 16.75 22.90 -0.45
CA LEU A 591 16.92 22.78 -1.91
C LEU A 591 15.60 22.92 -2.69
N PHE A 592 14.45 22.72 -2.03
CA PHE A 592 13.12 22.71 -2.68
C PHE A 592 12.33 24.01 -2.49
N THR A 593 12.95 25.06 -1.94
CA THR A 593 12.31 26.38 -1.70
C THR A 593 11.67 26.99 -2.96
N SER A 594 12.19 26.66 -4.15
CA SER A 594 11.63 27.09 -5.44
C SER A 594 10.16 26.65 -5.67
N LEU A 595 9.70 25.57 -5.03
CA LEU A 595 8.30 25.08 -5.10
C LEU A 595 7.27 26.14 -4.66
N PHE A 596 7.65 27.03 -3.73
CA PHE A 596 6.76 28.00 -3.12
C PHE A 596 6.63 29.32 -3.90
N ASN A 597 7.49 29.56 -4.91
CA ASN A 597 7.45 30.79 -5.70
C ASN A 597 6.20 30.87 -6.60
N ALA A 598 5.12 31.50 -6.15
CA ALA A 598 3.86 31.57 -6.89
C ALA A 598 3.97 32.15 -8.32
N HIS A 599 5.03 32.90 -8.62
CA HIS A 599 5.22 33.59 -9.90
C HIS A 599 6.06 32.84 -10.93
N LYS A 600 6.80 31.80 -10.54
CA LYS A 600 7.65 31.01 -11.44
C LYS A 600 7.33 29.52 -11.33
N SER A 601 7.53 28.78 -12.43
CA SER A 601 7.60 27.32 -12.37
C SER A 601 8.88 26.91 -11.63
N PRO A 602 8.83 25.90 -10.75
CA PRO A 602 10.03 25.40 -10.10
C PRO A 602 10.89 24.66 -11.13
N ASP A 603 12.15 25.08 -11.25
CA ASP A 603 13.18 24.35 -11.97
C ASP A 603 13.76 23.29 -11.02
N LEU A 604 13.42 22.03 -11.25
CA LEU A 604 13.85 20.89 -10.44
C LEU A 604 14.44 19.84 -11.38
N GLY A 605 15.70 19.49 -11.16
CA GLY A 605 16.34 18.38 -11.85
C GLY A 605 15.71 17.02 -11.46
N PRO A 606 15.88 15.99 -12.29
CA PRO A 606 15.24 14.68 -12.10
C PRO A 606 15.59 14.03 -10.76
N GLU A 607 16.81 14.24 -10.24
CA GLU A 607 17.23 13.74 -8.92
C GLU A 607 16.45 14.36 -7.76
N LEU A 608 16.20 15.68 -7.82
CA LEU A 608 15.42 16.40 -6.82
C LEU A 608 13.94 15.98 -6.87
N GLU A 609 13.40 15.71 -8.05
CA GLU A 609 12.07 15.11 -8.18
C GLU A 609 12.01 13.69 -7.62
N ALA A 610 13.02 12.85 -7.87
CA ALA A 610 13.09 11.50 -7.33
C ALA A 610 13.16 11.51 -5.79
N ALA A 611 13.93 12.43 -5.20
CA ALA A 611 13.98 12.63 -3.76
C ALA A 611 12.60 12.99 -3.17
N LEU A 612 11.89 13.94 -3.78
CA LEU A 612 10.52 14.33 -3.40
C LEU A 612 9.51 13.19 -3.57
N TRP A 613 9.59 12.41 -4.66
CA TRP A 613 8.78 11.21 -4.85
C TRP A 613 8.97 10.19 -3.74
N SER A 614 10.21 9.98 -3.32
CA SER A 614 10.54 9.03 -2.26
C SER A 614 10.03 9.47 -0.87
N MET A 615 9.67 10.75 -0.71
CA MET A 615 9.00 11.30 0.46
C MET A 615 7.46 11.37 0.31
N ILE A 616 6.89 10.72 -0.71
CA ILE A 616 5.43 10.71 -0.97
C ILE A 616 4.93 9.30 -1.25
N ASP A 617 5.71 8.48 -1.97
CA ASP A 617 5.34 7.11 -2.31
C ASP A 617 5.48 6.17 -1.10
N TYR A 618 4.35 5.61 -0.65
CA TYR A 618 4.28 4.67 0.48
C TYR A 618 5.18 3.44 0.27
N GLY A 619 5.21 2.90 -0.95
CA GLY A 619 6.02 1.74 -1.30
C GLY A 619 7.53 2.04 -1.28
N SER A 620 7.93 3.26 -1.64
CA SER A 620 9.30 3.76 -1.51
C SER A 620 9.69 3.98 -0.06
N MET A 621 8.81 4.62 0.73
CA MET A 621 9.05 4.90 2.16
C MET A 621 9.25 3.63 3.00
N CYS A 622 8.51 2.55 2.72
CA CYS A 622 8.65 1.29 3.47
C CYS A 622 9.92 0.48 3.16
N ARG A 623 10.67 0.83 2.10
CA ARG A 623 11.90 0.13 1.69
C ARG A 623 13.15 0.80 2.24
N ASP A 624 14.16 0.01 2.59
CA ASP A 624 15.52 0.53 2.81
C ASP A 624 16.09 1.05 1.49
N SER A 625 15.92 2.35 1.29
CA SER A 625 16.54 3.10 0.21
C SER A 625 17.09 4.39 0.82
N ASN A 626 18.41 4.56 0.74
CA ASN A 626 19.02 5.82 1.14
C ASN A 626 18.40 6.95 0.31
N LEU A 627 18.06 8.06 0.97
CA LEU A 627 17.54 9.23 0.29
C LEU A 627 18.65 9.81 -0.60
N SER A 628 18.57 9.55 -1.90
CA SER A 628 19.53 10.04 -2.90
C SER A 628 19.28 11.51 -3.23
N VAL A 629 19.63 12.40 -2.29
CA VAL A 629 19.78 13.82 -2.58
C VAL A 629 21.25 14.08 -2.96
N PRO A 630 21.53 14.78 -4.07
CA PRO A 630 22.90 15.18 -4.39
C PRO A 630 23.50 16.01 -3.26
N SER A 631 24.64 15.56 -2.73
CA SER A 631 25.42 16.37 -1.79
C SER A 631 25.89 17.64 -2.49
N PRO A 632 25.93 18.80 -1.80
CA PRO A 632 26.46 20.02 -2.39
C PRO A 632 27.91 19.77 -2.80
N THR A 633 28.19 19.82 -4.09
CA THR A 633 29.56 19.76 -4.60
C THR A 633 30.28 21.00 -4.09
N LEU A 634 31.20 20.82 -3.13
CA LEU A 634 32.15 21.85 -2.76
C LEU A 634 33.07 22.09 -3.96
N VAL A 635 32.63 22.95 -4.86
CA VAL A 635 33.50 23.57 -5.86
C VAL A 635 34.46 24.47 -5.09
N LEU A 636 35.56 23.88 -4.63
CA LEU A 636 36.76 24.62 -4.29
C LEU A 636 37.05 25.54 -5.49
N PRO A 637 37.23 26.86 -5.27
CA PRO A 637 37.65 27.74 -6.35
C PRO A 637 38.95 27.17 -6.92
N SER A 638 38.91 26.81 -8.21
CA SER A 638 40.14 26.43 -8.89
C SER A 638 41.00 27.69 -8.97
N GLU A 639 42.11 27.70 -8.23
CA GLU A 639 43.15 28.72 -8.41
C GLU A 639 43.76 28.54 -9.80
N THR A 640 43.15 29.20 -10.79
CA THR A 640 43.81 29.44 -12.06
C THR A 640 44.88 30.52 -11.82
N PRO A 641 46.17 30.23 -12.06
CA PRO A 641 47.21 31.24 -11.88
C PRO A 641 47.00 32.34 -12.90
N PHE A 642 46.66 33.55 -12.43
CA PHE A 642 46.58 34.75 -13.26
C PHE A 642 47.97 35.12 -13.78
N SER A 643 48.31 34.61 -14.95
CA SER A 643 49.48 35.02 -15.73
C SER A 643 49.23 36.41 -16.32
N VAL A 644 49.69 37.46 -15.65
CA VAL A 644 49.67 38.84 -16.17
C VAL A 644 50.78 38.99 -17.22
N PRO A 645 50.46 39.36 -18.48
CA PRO A 645 51.48 39.76 -19.44
C PRO A 645 52.05 41.12 -19.05
N LEU A 646 53.38 41.23 -18.93
CA LEU A 646 54.05 42.53 -18.88
C LEU A 646 54.02 43.18 -20.27
N GLU A 647 53.29 44.29 -20.41
CA GLU A 647 53.56 45.26 -21.47
C GLU A 647 54.27 46.48 -20.86
N LEU A 648 55.46 46.77 -21.39
CA LEU A 648 56.23 47.99 -21.11
C LEU A 648 55.81 49.06 -22.13
N GLY A 649 55.39 50.24 -21.65
CA GLY A 649 54.92 51.33 -22.50
C GLY A 649 54.88 52.68 -21.80
N ASP A 650 56.03 53.35 -21.78
CA ASP A 650 56.38 54.78 -21.57
C ASP A 650 55.43 55.81 -20.91
N ASP A 651 56.08 56.64 -20.10
CA ASP A 651 55.68 57.94 -19.52
C ASP A 651 54.79 58.87 -20.39
N GLN A 652 53.75 59.45 -19.77
CA GLN A 652 53.61 60.92 -19.65
C GLN A 652 52.45 61.42 -18.74
N GLY A 653 52.81 61.98 -17.58
CA GLY A 653 52.43 63.34 -17.11
C GLY A 653 50.97 63.78 -16.85
N LEU A 654 50.73 64.26 -15.61
CA LEU A 654 49.75 65.28 -15.16
C LEU A 654 48.26 64.85 -15.05
N GLY A 655 47.50 65.17 -13.99
CA GLY A 655 47.87 65.82 -12.72
C GLY A 655 46.67 66.10 -11.76
N LEU A 656 46.98 66.19 -10.46
CA LEU A 656 46.36 66.92 -9.31
C LEU A 656 44.83 67.07 -9.06
N ALA A 657 44.54 67.17 -7.75
CA ALA A 657 43.35 67.72 -7.06
C ALA A 657 42.15 66.78 -6.80
N ASP A 658 41.46 66.82 -5.65
CA ASP A 658 41.81 67.35 -4.32
C ASP A 658 40.88 66.72 -3.26
N SER A 659 41.36 66.57 -2.02
CA SER A 659 40.53 66.26 -0.84
C SER A 659 40.36 67.52 0.01
N PRO A 660 39.25 67.65 0.76
CA PRO A 660 39.46 67.85 2.19
C PRO A 660 38.46 67.13 3.11
N SER A 661 38.97 66.82 4.29
CA SER A 661 38.27 66.21 5.42
C SER A 661 37.67 67.26 6.37
N MET A 662 36.58 66.89 7.07
CA MET A 662 36.30 67.31 8.44
C MET A 662 35.61 66.16 9.18
N VAL A 663 36.29 65.49 10.13
CA VAL A 663 36.50 65.83 11.56
C VAL A 663 35.56 65.01 12.44
N LEU A 664 36.17 64.18 13.28
CA LEU A 664 35.54 63.27 14.24
C LEU A 664 35.26 63.98 15.58
N SER A 665 34.25 63.49 16.31
CA SER A 665 34.18 63.63 17.77
C SER A 665 33.50 62.43 18.42
N ASN A 666 34.31 61.59 19.07
CA ASN A 666 34.10 60.75 20.28
C ASN A 666 32.72 60.08 20.48
N ILE A 667 32.58 58.75 20.46
CA ILE A 667 33.12 57.73 21.40
C ILE A 667 32.55 57.84 22.82
N ASP A 668 31.64 56.90 23.15
CA ASP A 668 31.76 55.96 24.28
C ASP A 668 30.86 54.75 23.93
N SER A 669 31.30 53.50 23.78
CA SER A 669 32.21 52.61 24.52
C SER A 669 31.48 51.68 25.51
N THR A 670 31.13 50.48 25.03
CA THR A 670 31.09 49.22 25.81
C THR A 670 30.82 48.05 24.86
N ALA A 671 31.89 47.41 24.39
CA ALA A 671 31.82 46.09 23.77
C ALA A 671 32.35 45.06 24.78
N MET A 672 31.62 43.97 24.97
CA MET A 672 32.16 42.73 25.53
C MET A 672 31.75 41.56 24.64
N SER A 673 32.65 40.58 24.59
CA SER A 673 32.65 39.43 23.68
C SER A 673 31.47 38.49 23.88
N PHE A 674 31.05 37.84 22.80
CA PHE A 674 30.45 36.51 22.86
C PHE A 674 31.18 35.56 21.92
N ASP A 675 31.73 34.50 22.50
CA ASP A 675 32.44 33.46 21.79
C ASP A 675 31.52 32.68 20.85
N THR A 676 31.98 32.43 19.63
CA THR A 676 31.40 31.42 18.75
C THR A 676 31.78 30.03 19.25
N PRO A 677 30.84 29.13 19.59
CA PRO A 677 31.17 27.73 19.83
C PRO A 677 31.61 27.07 18.53
N SER A 678 32.78 26.43 18.55
CA SER A 678 33.28 25.64 17.42
C SER A 678 32.34 24.46 17.12
N ILE A 679 32.23 24.11 15.83
CA ILE A 679 31.52 22.94 15.30
C ILE A 679 31.97 21.61 15.97
N SER A 680 33.15 21.60 16.60
CA SER A 680 33.67 20.50 17.43
C SER A 680 32.69 20.00 18.51
N TYR A 681 31.90 20.89 19.14
CA TYR A 681 31.08 20.52 20.30
C TYR A 681 29.84 19.66 19.95
N LEU A 682 29.41 19.65 18.69
CA LEU A 682 28.27 18.84 18.24
C LEU A 682 28.63 17.39 17.91
N PHE A 683 29.93 17.05 17.80
CA PHE A 683 30.38 15.68 17.54
C PHE A 683 30.65 14.87 18.83
N GLU A 684 31.05 15.52 19.93
CA GLU A 684 31.32 14.80 21.19
C GLU A 684 30.06 14.28 21.88
N LEU A 685 28.92 14.97 21.75
CA LEU A 685 27.62 14.52 22.28
C LEU A 685 27.05 13.27 21.57
N ALA A 686 27.61 12.87 20.42
CA ALA A 686 27.23 11.64 19.71
C ALA A 686 28.10 10.42 20.09
N SER A 687 29.06 10.57 21.01
CA SER A 687 30.10 9.56 21.30
C SER A 687 30.16 9.09 22.76
N SER A 688 29.26 9.56 23.63
CA SER A 688 29.24 9.18 25.06
C SER A 688 27.81 9.02 25.59
N GLY A 689 27.38 7.76 25.71
CA GLY A 689 26.05 7.37 26.18
C GLY A 689 25.84 5.86 26.00
N GLY A 690 26.49 5.07 26.85
CA GLY A 690 26.26 3.63 26.99
C GLY A 690 25.41 3.32 28.23
#